data_AF-A0A354GUZ6-F1
#
_entry.id   AF-A0A354GUZ6-F1
#
_cell.length_a   1.000
_cell.length_b   1.000
_cell.length_c   1.000
_cell.angle_alpha   90.00
_cell.angle_beta   90.00
_cell.angle_gamma   90.00
#
_symmetry.space_group_name_H-M   'P 1'
#
loop_
_entity.id
_entity.type
_entity.pdbx_description
1 polymer ?
#
loop_
_entity_poly.entity_id
_entity_poly.type
_entity_poly.pdbx_seq_one_letter_code
_entity_poly.pdbx_strand_id
1 'polypeptide(L)'
;MSIAHGSQSPAPPWAATRIHAVLGLLLFALLLAGFIVYGFLVLLPELLRDNIELIFERYNTLLPDVVNQAMPAWMKLWAAAAALGALTVSGAYIFQTAASRRSRPGLFWAWLGVLAALLAPPILVLFLFPGVPKFPGGSIWWFLTALGLTGGFFYVAWMYFRDSHGVGPLWASLLGLLRAAVFSLLAFFFMLPAVRDYKDSFSRSKVLVLFDVSGSMAATIDDIPTDAAPLDKLLSRQDKVLQFLADEKANFIKRLEEKNPIDGFRFARGLDPEYLHFSQDNRNWTRGEYDAWLRNPNRDKETPPAEGLPPDFWKTWLKPAVAVEAPADLSDAQQERFRLFLGLNDALVKKDADYLNNTNVGDSILSLLDNESKKMLQGVVIFTDGRSTEGSSTGFAQVEEHAKAAHVPIFVVGIGEERPQVKIEIADLRVPQQIQPDDKFPAVVEITGEGLPEKDVNAVLELTYSRKGKDGKEEELPIVLMESIDAKPGDKPTQPQTVSLGKKVLIHPTETPKFDKGSPPRVEVSYQIDALALAAAAGVDLKAFPGVRKWEIAPTLPDAELRFRARAPKDSQEIFGFKDHVSDPAGMVVQKKPLRVLLFASAATHEYQFVQAMLVRDMTKQRVKVASYLQMPPGRTEPREGIVQDAPLLRKFPDQIDRKFSGDDDKLYDLSEYDVIVAFDPDWAQLSDEQIKLFKQWADKGGGFIDVAGPVNTLQLARPAGAATDRLKPILQLLPVTLRDIRLEEANRDTDRAWPLDFSGASPDMEFLKLAEETGDKGPPPFLADWKDFFGPIQADGSVNRGFYNFYPVENAKSGAQVVARFADARAKLKDGSNMPYIVLSNPADPDHRIVWIGWGEMWRLRQKNEAYLERFWTKLSRYAGALNQGKVVKRITPNFGRVFTVNQPIVMEARIDDKGGVRLNENAKPKVVITPPLLGPKMTEQQKLELENLQKEKWMSYKPKSDGWFQVKFKPPVEGDYTMEVTVNETGDKISHKFTVKPSNPELDNVRPDFARMVEMSSYADEDVQPRMSAADYTALLQKLQRPKLDENQKDDRPRLYFNLKNASEIPQCMDKTSNQRRDYSDPRPIWNTPVRFFEGRVQLGWYAFTALVGLMSLEWLIRKLLRLA
;
A
#
# COMPACT_ATOMS: atom_id res chain seq x y z
N MET A 1 -117.44 40.08 59.30
CA MET A 1 -118.78 40.09 58.68
C MET A 1 -118.86 38.83 57.83
N SER A 2 -119.62 37.79 58.22
CA SER A 2 -121.06 37.58 57.92
C SER A 2 -121.33 37.50 56.40
N ILE A 3 -122.05 36.53 55.82
CA ILE A 3 -122.92 35.43 56.29
C ILE A 3 -123.08 34.44 55.09
N ALA A 4 -123.31 33.11 55.14
CA ALA A 4 -123.35 32.10 56.21
C ALA A 4 -123.08 30.67 55.62
N HIS A 5 -123.72 29.61 56.16
CA HIS A 5 -123.66 28.21 55.70
C HIS A 5 -124.82 27.82 54.75
N GLY A 6 -124.64 26.70 54.02
CA GLY A 6 -125.69 26.03 53.23
C GLY A 6 -125.40 24.55 52.92
N SER A 7 -125.53 23.67 53.92
CA SER A 7 -125.70 22.19 53.86
C SER A 7 -124.80 21.32 52.94
N GLN A 8 -124.05 20.41 53.56
CA GLN A 8 -123.45 19.23 52.92
C GLN A 8 -124.45 18.06 52.78
N SER A 9 -124.19 17.17 51.82
CA SER A 9 -124.56 15.74 51.86
C SER A 9 -123.34 14.90 51.41
N PRO A 10 -123.10 13.70 51.97
CA PRO A 10 -121.78 13.05 51.91
C PRO A 10 -121.49 12.26 50.63
N ALA A 11 -120.20 12.16 50.27
CA ALA A 11 -119.72 11.43 49.12
C ALA A 11 -119.49 9.92 49.41
N PRO A 12 -119.65 9.01 48.42
CA PRO A 12 -119.49 7.58 48.60
C PRO A 12 -118.01 7.08 48.60
N PRO A 13 -117.70 5.90 49.17
CA PRO A 13 -116.33 5.57 49.64
C PRO A 13 -115.30 5.17 48.56
N TRP A 14 -115.65 5.14 47.28
CA TRP A 14 -114.79 4.63 46.20
C TRP A 14 -113.87 5.67 45.56
N ALA A 15 -113.94 6.94 45.99
CA ALA A 15 -113.05 7.99 45.52
C ALA A 15 -111.62 7.90 46.10
N ALA A 16 -111.49 7.48 47.37
CA ALA A 16 -110.21 7.48 48.09
C ALA A 16 -109.17 6.52 47.49
N THR A 17 -109.57 5.31 47.08
CA THR A 17 -108.67 4.30 46.50
C THR A 17 -108.13 4.71 45.13
N ARG A 18 -108.90 5.45 44.31
CA ARG A 18 -108.38 6.02 43.06
C ARG A 18 -107.36 7.12 43.32
N ILE A 19 -107.62 8.00 44.29
CA ILE A 19 -106.70 9.09 44.64
C ILE A 19 -105.36 8.53 45.16
N HIS A 20 -105.36 7.49 45.98
CA HIS A 20 -104.11 6.87 46.47
C HIS A 20 -103.36 6.09 45.38
N ALA A 21 -104.05 5.42 44.46
CA ALA A 21 -103.41 4.77 43.32
C ALA A 21 -102.83 5.78 42.32
N VAL A 22 -103.53 6.90 42.09
CA VAL A 22 -103.06 8.01 41.25
C VAL A 22 -101.90 8.75 41.92
N LEU A 23 -101.94 9.03 43.23
CA LEU A 23 -100.79 9.57 43.95
C LEU A 23 -99.61 8.61 43.96
N GLY A 24 -99.83 7.30 44.12
CA GLY A 24 -98.77 6.29 44.05
C GLY A 24 -98.11 6.24 42.67
N LEU A 25 -98.90 6.31 41.59
CA LEU A 25 -98.41 6.44 40.21
C LEU A 25 -97.72 7.78 39.94
N LEU A 26 -98.20 8.89 40.52
CA LEU A 26 -97.56 10.20 40.43
C LEU A 26 -96.24 10.25 41.20
N LEU A 27 -96.18 9.65 42.39
CA LEU A 27 -94.97 9.57 43.20
C LEU A 27 -93.95 8.63 42.53
N PHE A 28 -94.39 7.50 41.97
CA PHE A 28 -93.54 6.63 41.16
C PHE A 28 -93.07 7.32 39.89
N ALA A 29 -93.94 8.07 39.20
CA ALA A 29 -93.56 8.86 38.02
C ALA A 29 -92.59 10.00 38.36
N LEU A 30 -92.75 10.66 39.51
CA LEU A 30 -91.85 11.70 40.01
C LEU A 30 -90.51 11.13 40.50
N LEU A 31 -90.50 9.95 41.12
CA LEU A 31 -89.27 9.24 41.49
C LEU A 31 -88.55 8.70 40.26
N LEU A 32 -89.27 8.17 39.27
CA LEU A 32 -88.71 7.73 37.98
C LEU A 32 -88.18 8.91 37.18
N ALA A 33 -88.94 10.01 37.10
CA ALA A 33 -88.48 11.25 36.49
C ALA A 33 -87.28 11.85 37.25
N GLY A 34 -87.29 11.83 38.58
CA GLY A 34 -86.17 12.24 39.42
C GLY A 34 -84.92 11.39 39.22
N PHE A 35 -85.08 10.06 39.07
CA PHE A 35 -83.98 9.14 38.79
C PHE A 35 -83.44 9.29 37.37
N ILE A 36 -84.31 9.53 36.38
CA ILE A 36 -83.92 9.86 35.00
C ILE A 36 -83.21 11.23 34.97
N VAL A 37 -83.74 12.25 35.66
CA VAL A 37 -83.13 13.59 35.73
C VAL A 37 -81.81 13.56 36.49
N TYR A 38 -81.67 12.79 37.57
CA TYR A 38 -80.39 12.55 38.25
C TYR A 38 -79.41 11.81 37.32
N GLY A 39 -79.89 10.77 36.63
CA GLY A 39 -79.16 10.08 35.57
C GLY A 39 -78.70 10.98 34.42
N PHE A 40 -79.46 12.04 34.10
CA PHE A 40 -79.20 12.92 32.95
C PHE A 40 -78.50 14.26 33.30
N LEU A 41 -78.58 14.73 34.55
CA LEU A 41 -77.96 15.98 35.02
C LEU A 41 -76.78 15.79 35.97
N VAL A 42 -76.64 14.64 36.63
CA VAL A 42 -75.50 14.34 37.50
C VAL A 42 -74.64 13.25 36.87
N LEU A 43 -75.28 12.13 36.54
CA LEU A 43 -74.58 10.94 36.05
C LEU A 43 -74.14 11.08 34.57
N LEU A 44 -74.95 11.68 33.70
CA LEU A 44 -74.57 11.94 32.32
C LEU A 44 -73.40 12.95 32.24
N PRO A 45 -73.36 14.07 32.98
CA PRO A 45 -72.20 14.96 32.96
C PRO A 45 -70.94 14.40 33.61
N GLU A 46 -71.01 13.53 34.62
CA GLU A 46 -69.81 12.81 35.13
C GLU A 46 -69.31 11.77 34.12
N LEU A 47 -70.20 10.95 33.59
CA LEU A 47 -69.87 9.92 32.59
C LEU A 47 -69.45 10.53 31.24
N LEU A 48 -69.88 11.76 30.96
CA LEU A 48 -69.38 12.59 29.87
C LEU A 48 -68.10 13.35 30.24
N ARG A 49 -67.84 13.82 31.48
CA ARG A 49 -66.65 14.65 31.79
C ARG A 49 -65.35 13.93 31.44
N ASP A 50 -65.18 12.69 31.93
CA ASP A 50 -63.97 11.88 31.68
C ASP A 50 -63.85 11.41 30.22
N ASN A 51 -64.95 11.40 29.47
CA ASN A 51 -64.97 10.99 28.05
C ASN A 51 -64.99 12.18 27.08
N ILE A 52 -65.44 13.37 27.48
CA ILE A 52 -65.54 14.57 26.64
C ILE A 52 -64.16 15.14 26.38
N GLU A 53 -63.26 15.18 27.36
CA GLU A 53 -61.87 15.60 27.09
C GLU A 53 -61.19 14.63 26.11
N LEU A 54 -61.35 13.31 26.33
CA LEU A 54 -60.78 12.27 25.47
C LEU A 54 -61.41 12.25 24.05
N ILE A 55 -62.69 12.61 23.94
CA ILE A 55 -63.39 12.78 22.66
C ILE A 55 -62.99 14.10 22.00
N PHE A 56 -62.87 15.22 22.71
CA PHE A 56 -62.45 16.51 22.15
C PHE A 56 -60.98 16.52 21.73
N GLU A 57 -60.07 15.85 22.46
CA GLU A 57 -58.70 15.62 21.98
C GLU A 57 -58.71 14.81 20.68
N ARG A 58 -59.47 13.70 20.61
CA ARG A 58 -59.64 12.92 19.37
C ARG A 58 -60.38 13.70 18.26
N TYR A 59 -61.23 14.68 18.58
CA TYR A 59 -62.01 15.43 17.58
C TYR A 59 -61.23 16.65 17.05
N ASN A 60 -60.46 17.34 17.89
CA ASN A 60 -59.55 18.41 17.48
C ASN A 60 -58.37 17.87 16.66
N THR A 61 -57.88 16.66 16.95
CA THR A 61 -56.82 16.01 16.16
C THR A 61 -57.29 15.45 14.81
N LEU A 62 -58.61 15.31 14.59
CA LEU A 62 -59.19 14.87 13.30
C LEU A 62 -59.38 16.01 12.28
N LEU A 63 -59.13 17.27 12.65
CA LEU A 63 -59.41 18.47 11.83
C LEU A 63 -58.22 19.20 11.13
N PRO A 64 -56.96 18.71 11.04
CA PRO A 64 -55.92 19.39 10.25
C PRO A 64 -56.11 19.37 8.73
N ASP A 65 -56.49 18.22 8.14
CA ASP A 65 -56.24 17.96 6.71
C ASP A 65 -57.42 18.26 5.74
N VAL A 66 -58.58 18.72 6.24
CA VAL A 66 -59.80 18.92 5.42
C VAL A 66 -60.27 20.39 5.39
N VAL A 67 -59.55 21.31 6.04
CA VAL A 67 -59.94 22.73 6.15
C VAL A 67 -59.09 23.61 5.25
N ASN A 68 -59.62 23.95 4.08
CA ASN A 68 -59.14 25.10 3.31
C ASN A 68 -59.31 26.37 4.18
N GLN A 69 -58.21 27.08 4.46
CA GLN A 69 -58.05 28.00 5.61
C GLN A 69 -58.99 29.23 5.65
N ALA A 70 -59.76 29.50 4.60
CA ALA A 70 -60.52 30.73 4.43
C ALA A 70 -61.80 30.89 5.29
N MET A 71 -62.29 29.86 5.99
CA MET A 71 -63.53 29.97 6.81
C MET A 71 -63.61 28.94 7.96
N PRO A 72 -63.86 29.37 9.22
CA PRO A 72 -64.06 28.47 10.37
C PRO A 72 -65.26 27.52 10.23
N ALA A 73 -65.14 26.32 10.82
CA ALA A 73 -66.18 25.29 10.75
C ALA A 73 -67.53 25.72 11.36
N TRP A 74 -67.52 26.45 12.48
CA TRP A 74 -68.75 27.01 13.08
C TRP A 74 -69.45 27.98 12.13
N MET A 75 -68.68 28.78 11.39
CA MET A 75 -69.21 29.76 10.43
C MET A 75 -69.87 29.08 9.23
N LYS A 76 -69.33 27.94 8.77
CA LYS A 76 -69.95 27.08 7.75
C LYS A 76 -71.25 26.42 8.26
N LEU A 77 -71.27 25.97 9.51
CA LEU A 77 -72.48 25.46 10.18
C LEU A 77 -73.60 26.51 10.26
N TRP A 78 -73.26 27.74 10.65
CA TRP A 78 -74.20 28.86 10.67
C TRP A 78 -74.65 29.30 9.28
N ALA A 79 -73.77 29.30 8.28
CA ALA A 79 -74.15 29.56 6.89
C ALA A 79 -75.10 28.49 6.32
N ALA A 80 -74.85 27.21 6.64
CA ALA A 80 -75.73 26.10 6.28
C ALA A 80 -77.10 26.20 6.97
N ALA A 81 -77.12 26.51 8.27
CA ALA A 81 -78.35 26.75 9.03
C ALA A 81 -79.13 27.97 8.50
N ALA A 82 -78.45 29.05 8.14
CA ALA A 82 -79.06 30.23 7.52
C ALA A 82 -79.62 29.94 6.12
N ALA A 83 -78.94 29.12 5.31
CA ALA A 83 -79.43 28.68 4.00
C ALA A 83 -80.66 27.75 4.13
N LEU A 84 -80.64 26.81 5.09
CA LEU A 84 -81.79 25.97 5.45
C LEU A 84 -82.96 26.81 5.98
N GLY A 85 -82.69 27.82 6.81
CA GLY A 85 -83.69 28.78 7.29
C GLY A 85 -84.30 29.59 6.15
N ALA A 86 -83.47 30.13 5.24
CA ALA A 86 -83.93 30.85 4.07
C ALA A 86 -84.75 29.96 3.11
N LEU A 87 -84.35 28.71 2.88
CA LEU A 87 -85.08 27.75 2.04
C LEU A 87 -86.40 27.30 2.69
N THR A 88 -86.44 27.07 4.00
CA THR A 88 -87.68 26.69 4.70
C THR A 88 -88.66 27.85 4.82
N VAL A 89 -88.19 29.07 5.08
CA VAL A 89 -89.02 30.28 5.06
C VAL A 89 -89.52 30.59 3.64
N SER A 90 -88.66 30.46 2.62
CA SER A 90 -89.07 30.64 1.22
C SER A 90 -90.07 29.57 0.79
N GLY A 91 -89.86 28.31 1.17
CA GLY A 91 -90.78 27.21 0.92
C GLY A 91 -92.13 27.40 1.61
N ALA A 92 -92.14 27.85 2.87
CA ALA A 92 -93.36 28.18 3.60
C ALA A 92 -94.11 29.39 3.00
N TYR A 93 -93.39 30.41 2.53
CA TYR A 93 -93.96 31.57 1.86
C TYR A 93 -94.57 31.21 0.48
N ILE A 94 -93.88 30.38 -0.31
CA ILE A 94 -94.40 29.81 -1.57
C ILE A 94 -95.61 28.93 -1.29
N PHE A 95 -95.59 28.13 -0.20
CA PHE A 95 -96.73 27.30 0.18
C PHE A 95 -97.95 28.11 0.62
N GLN A 96 -97.79 29.16 1.44
CA GLN A 96 -98.88 30.06 1.82
C GLN A 96 -99.45 30.82 0.62
N THR A 97 -98.60 31.34 -0.27
CA THR A 97 -99.06 32.06 -1.47
C THR A 97 -99.74 31.12 -2.48
N ALA A 98 -99.22 29.90 -2.68
CA ALA A 98 -99.86 28.89 -3.53
C ALA A 98 -101.20 28.38 -2.96
N ALA A 99 -101.29 28.15 -1.64
CA ALA A 99 -102.53 27.72 -0.98
C ALA A 99 -103.68 28.75 -1.10
N SER A 100 -103.35 30.03 -1.29
CA SER A 100 -104.33 31.11 -1.46
C SER A 100 -105.01 31.15 -2.84
N ARG A 101 -104.43 30.51 -3.87
CA ARG A 101 -104.97 30.53 -5.25
C ARG A 101 -105.39 29.14 -5.72
N ARG A 102 -106.70 28.88 -5.67
CA ARG A 102 -107.37 27.62 -6.01
C ARG A 102 -107.35 27.30 -7.53
N SER A 103 -106.16 27.05 -8.09
CA SER A 103 -105.98 26.56 -9.47
C SER A 103 -105.04 25.35 -9.49
N ARG A 104 -105.33 24.36 -10.35
CA ARG A 104 -104.65 23.06 -10.37
C ARG A 104 -103.10 23.09 -10.56
N PRO A 105 -102.47 24.03 -11.30
CA PRO A 105 -100.99 24.08 -11.34
C PRO A 105 -100.36 24.50 -9.99
N GLY A 106 -101.08 25.20 -9.11
CA GLY A 106 -100.55 25.64 -7.81
C GLY A 106 -100.19 24.46 -6.89
N LEU A 107 -100.96 23.36 -6.92
CA LEU A 107 -100.63 22.15 -6.16
C LEU A 107 -99.36 21.48 -6.69
N PHE A 108 -99.14 21.45 -8.01
CA PHE A 108 -97.94 20.84 -8.60
C PHE A 108 -96.68 21.59 -8.16
N TRP A 109 -96.69 22.93 -8.21
CA TRP A 109 -95.55 23.74 -7.75
C TRP A 109 -95.37 23.70 -6.22
N ALA A 110 -96.45 23.58 -5.44
CA ALA A 110 -96.34 23.33 -4.00
C ALA A 110 -95.70 21.97 -3.67
N TRP A 111 -96.09 20.91 -4.38
CA TRP A 111 -95.47 19.59 -4.24
C TRP A 111 -94.01 19.56 -4.72
N LEU A 112 -93.68 20.28 -5.80
CA LEU A 112 -92.29 20.43 -6.27
C LEU A 112 -91.43 21.22 -5.28
N GLY A 113 -91.98 22.26 -4.65
CA GLY A 113 -91.31 23.03 -3.59
C GLY A 113 -91.08 22.19 -2.32
N VAL A 114 -92.05 21.36 -1.93
CA VAL A 114 -91.89 20.39 -0.83
C VAL A 114 -90.85 19.31 -1.19
N LEU A 115 -90.84 18.80 -2.43
CA LEU A 115 -89.83 17.84 -2.89
C LEU A 115 -88.42 18.45 -2.92
N ALA A 116 -88.29 19.71 -3.34
CA ALA A 116 -87.02 20.44 -3.32
C ALA A 116 -86.55 20.71 -1.88
N ALA A 117 -87.46 21.08 -0.96
CA ALA A 117 -87.16 21.24 0.46
C ALA A 117 -86.84 19.91 1.19
N LEU A 118 -87.34 18.78 0.67
CA LEU A 118 -87.00 17.42 1.13
C LEU A 118 -85.62 16.96 0.65
N LEU A 119 -85.22 17.32 -0.58
CA LEU A 119 -83.95 16.92 -1.18
C LEU A 119 -82.79 17.87 -0.84
N ALA A 120 -83.06 19.15 -0.58
CA ALA A 120 -82.02 20.13 -0.30
C ALA A 120 -81.17 19.80 0.96
N PRO A 121 -81.72 19.36 2.11
CA PRO A 121 -80.92 19.05 3.30
C PRO A 121 -79.90 17.91 3.10
N PRO A 122 -80.25 16.70 2.58
CA PRO A 122 -79.27 15.65 2.35
C PRO A 122 -78.27 16.00 1.24
N ILE A 123 -78.68 16.77 0.22
CA ILE A 123 -77.76 17.30 -0.81
C ILE A 123 -76.77 18.30 -0.19
N LEU A 124 -77.23 19.24 0.65
CA LEU A 124 -76.35 20.18 1.37
C LEU A 124 -75.35 19.45 2.27
N VAL A 125 -75.79 18.40 3.00
CA VAL A 125 -74.91 17.62 3.86
C VAL A 125 -73.84 16.88 3.05
N LEU A 126 -74.18 16.27 1.92
CA LEU A 126 -73.21 15.65 1.02
C LEU A 126 -72.25 16.67 0.38
N PHE A 127 -72.69 17.90 0.12
CA PHE A 127 -71.89 18.93 -0.54
C PHE A 127 -70.99 19.72 0.42
N LEU A 128 -71.45 19.97 1.65
CA LEU A 128 -70.70 20.69 2.69
C LEU A 128 -69.73 19.80 3.47
N PHE A 129 -69.99 18.49 3.51
CA PHE A 129 -69.17 17.51 4.22
C PHE A 129 -68.74 16.36 3.28
N PRO A 130 -67.81 16.60 2.34
CA PRO A 130 -67.30 15.56 1.42
C PRO A 130 -66.60 14.37 2.14
N GLY A 131 -66.34 14.50 3.45
CA GLY A 131 -65.78 13.47 4.32
C GLY A 131 -66.80 12.66 5.17
N VAL A 132 -68.11 12.74 4.92
CA VAL A 132 -69.09 11.89 5.63
C VAL A 132 -68.73 10.40 5.45
N PRO A 133 -68.69 9.59 6.53
CA PRO A 133 -68.26 8.20 6.43
C PRO A 133 -69.11 7.40 5.43
N LYS A 134 -68.42 6.74 4.50
CA LYS A 134 -69.03 5.88 3.49
C LYS A 134 -69.67 4.67 4.18
N PHE A 135 -70.99 4.62 4.12
CA PHE A 135 -71.78 3.51 4.64
C PHE A 135 -71.42 2.20 3.89
N PRO A 136 -71.46 1.00 4.53
CA PRO A 136 -71.19 -0.29 3.88
C PRO A 136 -72.15 -0.71 2.74
N GLY A 137 -72.96 0.22 2.22
CA GLY A 137 -73.81 0.06 1.04
C GLY A 137 -73.94 1.36 0.21
N GLY A 138 -72.99 2.29 0.33
CA GLY A 138 -72.98 3.55 -0.42
C GLY A 138 -73.85 4.67 0.16
N SER A 139 -73.86 5.82 -0.54
CA SER A 139 -74.57 7.04 -0.11
C SER A 139 -76.10 6.91 -0.09
N ILE A 140 -76.65 5.87 -0.71
CA ILE A 140 -78.10 5.63 -0.76
C ILE A 140 -78.72 5.46 0.63
N TRP A 141 -77.99 4.89 1.59
CA TRP A 141 -78.48 4.74 2.97
C TRP A 141 -78.64 6.08 3.68
N TRP A 142 -77.77 7.06 3.43
CA TRP A 142 -77.95 8.43 3.94
C TRP A 142 -79.24 9.07 3.42
N PHE A 143 -79.55 8.88 2.12
CA PHE A 143 -80.83 9.34 1.55
C PHE A 143 -82.03 8.60 2.15
N LEU A 144 -81.96 7.27 2.32
CA LEU A 144 -83.03 6.47 2.92
C LEU A 144 -83.29 6.85 4.39
N THR A 145 -82.25 7.05 5.19
CA THR A 145 -82.39 7.48 6.58
C THR A 145 -82.87 8.93 6.68
N ALA A 146 -82.42 9.84 5.82
CA ALA A 146 -82.93 11.21 5.77
C ALA A 146 -84.41 11.27 5.35
N LEU A 147 -84.81 10.47 4.36
CA LEU A 147 -86.20 10.33 3.92
C LEU A 147 -87.07 9.74 5.03
N GLY A 148 -86.60 8.68 5.68
CA GLY A 148 -87.29 8.03 6.80
C GLY A 148 -87.44 8.94 8.02
N LEU A 149 -86.38 9.67 8.39
CA LEU A 149 -86.44 10.69 9.45
C LEU A 149 -87.40 11.82 9.10
N THR A 150 -87.39 12.32 7.86
CA THR A 150 -88.27 13.44 7.50
C THR A 150 -89.73 13.01 7.44
N GLY A 151 -90.02 11.81 6.94
CA GLY A 151 -91.35 11.19 7.04
C GLY A 151 -91.78 10.96 8.49
N GLY A 152 -90.86 10.51 9.34
CA GLY A 152 -91.07 10.34 10.78
C GLY A 152 -91.38 11.66 11.50
N PHE A 153 -90.55 12.68 11.33
CA PHE A 153 -90.78 14.02 11.91
C PHE A 153 -92.05 14.68 11.37
N PHE A 154 -92.37 14.52 10.08
CA PHE A 154 -93.63 14.99 9.52
C PHE A 154 -94.82 14.27 10.17
N TYR A 155 -94.76 12.95 10.34
CA TYR A 155 -95.79 12.18 11.06
C TYR A 155 -95.93 12.63 12.52
N VAL A 156 -94.83 12.84 13.24
CA VAL A 156 -94.82 13.36 14.62
C VAL A 156 -95.46 14.74 14.67
N ALA A 157 -95.01 15.68 13.84
CA ALA A 157 -95.55 17.03 13.78
C ALA A 157 -97.06 17.02 13.45
N TRP A 158 -97.48 16.25 12.45
CA TRP A 158 -98.89 16.12 12.07
C TRP A 158 -99.75 15.48 13.18
N MET A 159 -99.27 14.40 13.80
CA MET A 159 -99.96 13.71 14.89
C MET A 159 -100.18 14.64 16.08
N TYR A 160 -99.11 15.29 16.56
CA TYR A 160 -99.19 16.14 17.74
C TYR A 160 -99.83 17.51 17.45
N PHE A 161 -99.77 18.02 16.22
CA PHE A 161 -100.56 19.17 15.81
C PHE A 161 -102.07 18.85 15.86
N ARG A 162 -102.47 17.65 15.42
CA ARG A 162 -103.88 17.21 15.51
C ARG A 162 -104.32 16.98 16.96
N ASP A 163 -103.50 16.29 17.76
CA ASP A 163 -103.80 15.98 19.16
C ASP A 163 -103.67 17.21 20.10
N SER A 164 -103.04 18.30 19.66
CA SER A 164 -102.86 19.54 20.44
C SER A 164 -104.17 20.17 20.94
N HIS A 165 -105.28 19.94 20.23
CA HIS A 165 -106.61 20.44 20.57
C HIS A 165 -107.19 19.80 21.83
N GLY A 166 -106.71 18.62 22.24
CA GLY A 166 -107.18 17.90 23.44
C GLY A 166 -106.29 18.06 24.67
N VAL A 167 -104.99 18.31 24.49
CA VAL A 167 -103.97 18.20 25.57
C VAL A 167 -103.23 19.53 25.82
N GLY A 168 -103.48 20.54 24.99
CA GLY A 168 -102.83 21.85 25.06
C GLY A 168 -101.46 21.89 24.35
N PRO A 169 -101.05 23.06 23.83
CA PRO A 169 -99.89 23.16 22.94
C PRO A 169 -98.55 22.85 23.61
N LEU A 170 -98.38 23.19 24.91
CA LEU A 170 -97.15 22.92 25.65
C LEU A 170 -96.89 21.41 25.80
N TRP A 171 -97.87 20.65 26.31
CA TRP A 171 -97.73 19.21 26.48
C TRP A 171 -97.65 18.45 25.15
N ALA A 172 -98.38 18.90 24.13
CA ALA A 172 -98.24 18.37 22.77
C ALA A 172 -96.82 18.59 22.21
N SER A 173 -96.22 19.76 22.45
CA SER A 173 -94.85 20.05 22.02
C SER A 173 -93.80 19.20 22.76
N LEU A 174 -93.96 19.00 24.07
CA LEU A 174 -93.06 18.16 24.87
C LEU A 174 -93.11 16.70 24.44
N LEU A 175 -94.33 16.15 24.24
CA LEU A 175 -94.51 14.79 23.75
C LEU A 175 -94.00 14.61 22.31
N GLY A 176 -94.20 15.62 21.45
CA GLY A 176 -93.64 15.65 20.11
C GLY A 176 -92.11 15.67 20.12
N LEU A 177 -91.49 16.43 21.03
CA LEU A 177 -90.03 16.48 21.19
C LEU A 177 -89.47 15.15 21.69
N LEU A 178 -90.10 14.52 22.69
CA LEU A 178 -89.74 13.17 23.15
C LEU A 178 -89.82 12.14 22.01
N ARG A 179 -90.88 12.20 21.19
CA ARG A 179 -91.04 11.31 20.03
C ARG A 179 -89.99 11.57 18.95
N ALA A 180 -89.67 12.84 18.68
CA ALA A 180 -88.61 13.23 17.75
C ALA A 180 -87.23 12.77 18.24
N ALA A 181 -86.96 12.83 19.55
CA ALA A 181 -85.74 12.29 20.15
C ALA A 181 -85.64 10.76 19.95
N VAL A 182 -86.73 10.02 20.15
CA VAL A 182 -86.80 8.56 19.89
C VAL A 182 -86.48 8.23 18.42
N PHE A 183 -87.08 8.94 17.46
CA PHE A 183 -86.77 8.74 16.03
C PHE A 183 -85.32 9.10 15.69
N SER A 184 -84.79 10.18 16.27
CA SER A 184 -83.40 10.61 16.08
C SER A 184 -82.41 9.57 16.61
N LEU A 185 -82.70 9.01 17.79
CA LEU A 185 -81.85 8.02 18.46
C LEU A 185 -81.90 6.66 17.75
N LEU A 186 -83.07 6.27 17.21
CA LEU A 186 -83.21 5.12 16.31
C LEU A 186 -82.41 5.30 15.01
N ALA A 187 -82.43 6.49 14.40
CA ALA A 187 -81.63 6.76 13.20
C ALA A 187 -80.12 6.74 13.49
N PHE A 188 -79.69 7.24 14.66
CA PHE A 188 -78.29 7.15 15.11
C PHE A 188 -77.85 5.69 15.33
N PHE A 189 -78.72 4.84 15.91
CA PHE A 189 -78.50 3.40 15.99
C PHE A 189 -78.38 2.74 14.62
N PHE A 190 -79.32 3.04 13.72
CA PHE A 190 -79.34 2.55 12.35
C PHE A 190 -78.07 2.93 11.58
N MET A 191 -77.46 4.08 11.90
CA MET A 191 -76.21 4.53 11.30
C MET A 191 -74.96 3.73 11.71
N LEU A 192 -75.06 2.75 12.62
CA LEU A 192 -73.97 1.87 13.06
C LEU A 192 -72.57 2.53 13.15
N PRO A 193 -72.44 3.65 13.90
CA PRO A 193 -71.16 4.35 14.04
C PRO A 193 -70.03 3.42 14.50
N ALA A 194 -68.85 3.59 13.90
CA ALA A 194 -67.68 2.74 14.13
C ALA A 194 -66.41 3.58 14.34
N VAL A 195 -65.52 3.09 15.21
CA VAL A 195 -64.17 3.65 15.43
C VAL A 195 -63.18 2.87 14.58
N ARG A 196 -62.22 3.58 13.98
CA ARG A 196 -61.08 3.00 13.29
C ARG A 196 -59.81 3.60 13.90
N ASP A 197 -58.93 2.75 14.40
CA ASP A 197 -57.62 3.19 14.86
C ASP A 197 -56.64 3.11 13.69
N TYR A 198 -55.65 4.00 13.63
CA TYR A 198 -54.62 4.00 12.59
C TYR A 198 -53.23 3.94 13.22
N LYS A 199 -52.29 3.36 12.49
CA LYS A 199 -50.86 3.44 12.79
C LYS A 199 -50.18 4.21 11.67
N ASP A 200 -49.57 5.34 12.02
CA ASP A 200 -48.59 5.98 11.15
C ASP A 200 -47.30 5.16 11.18
N SER A 201 -46.89 4.66 10.03
CA SER A 201 -45.55 4.13 9.81
C SER A 201 -44.75 5.12 8.97
N PHE A 202 -43.64 5.60 9.51
CA PHE A 202 -42.73 6.53 8.84
C PHE A 202 -41.50 5.75 8.37
N SER A 203 -41.34 5.62 7.05
CA SER A 203 -40.08 5.13 6.45
C SER A 203 -39.28 6.34 6.00
N ARG A 204 -38.13 6.59 6.64
CA ARG A 204 -37.19 7.66 6.26
C ARG A 204 -36.13 7.08 5.33
N SER A 205 -35.63 7.89 4.39
CA SER A 205 -34.43 7.56 3.64
C SER A 205 -33.22 7.49 4.56
N LYS A 206 -32.23 6.67 4.20
CA LYS A 206 -30.97 6.54 4.92
C LYS A 206 -29.76 6.55 4.00
N VAL A 207 -28.58 6.84 4.57
CA VAL A 207 -27.30 6.88 3.87
C VAL A 207 -26.41 5.78 4.41
N LEU A 208 -25.71 5.07 3.52
CA LEU A 208 -24.72 4.06 3.92
C LEU A 208 -23.32 4.66 3.74
N VAL A 209 -22.45 4.51 4.74
CA VAL A 209 -21.04 4.92 4.64
C VAL A 209 -20.16 3.71 4.88
N LEU A 210 -19.36 3.34 3.89
CA LEU A 210 -18.41 2.23 3.96
C LEU A 210 -17.01 2.78 4.18
N PHE A 211 -16.32 2.21 5.16
CA PHE A 211 -14.91 2.45 5.41
C PHE A 211 -14.11 1.19 5.09
N ASP A 212 -13.18 1.34 4.16
CA ASP A 212 -12.11 0.37 3.94
C ASP A 212 -11.20 0.36 5.19
N VAL A 213 -10.94 -0.84 5.73
CA VAL A 213 -10.06 -1.08 6.89
C VAL A 213 -8.94 -2.08 6.57
N SER A 214 -8.65 -2.27 5.28
CA SER A 214 -7.58 -3.14 4.76
C SER A 214 -6.18 -2.76 5.27
N GLY A 215 -5.23 -3.69 5.08
CA GLY A 215 -3.82 -3.49 5.43
C GLY A 215 -3.18 -2.29 4.74
N SER A 216 -3.51 -2.02 3.46
CA SER A 216 -3.02 -0.87 2.72
C SER A 216 -3.48 0.44 3.36
N MET A 217 -4.75 0.52 3.74
CA MET A 217 -5.35 1.67 4.41
C MET A 217 -4.77 1.88 5.83
N ALA A 218 -4.62 0.81 6.60
CA ALA A 218 -4.13 0.89 7.98
C ALA A 218 -2.65 1.29 8.06
N ALA A 219 -1.78 0.72 7.22
CA ALA A 219 -0.32 0.79 7.35
C ALA A 219 0.41 1.66 6.32
N THR A 220 -0.19 2.02 5.19
CA THR A 220 0.49 2.83 4.16
C THR A 220 0.50 4.31 4.53
N ILE A 221 1.65 4.95 4.33
CA ILE A 221 1.87 6.39 4.45
C ILE A 221 2.25 6.92 3.06
N ASP A 222 1.48 7.85 2.50
CA ASP A 222 1.74 8.45 1.18
C ASP A 222 2.62 9.73 1.23
N ASP A 223 2.74 10.33 2.40
CA ASP A 223 3.47 11.58 2.59
C ASP A 223 4.98 11.34 2.67
N ILE A 224 5.78 12.28 2.15
CA ILE A 224 7.25 12.16 2.19
C ILE A 224 7.76 12.69 3.54
N PRO A 225 8.62 11.95 4.25
CA PRO A 225 9.29 12.44 5.47
C PRO A 225 10.15 13.66 5.17
N THR A 226 9.79 14.79 5.77
CA THR A 226 10.53 16.07 5.69
C THR A 226 11.11 16.40 7.06
N ASP A 227 12.12 17.29 7.13
CA ASP A 227 12.80 17.60 8.39
C ASP A 227 11.84 18.18 9.48
N ALA A 228 10.71 18.76 9.07
CA ALA A 228 9.64 19.22 9.97
C ALA A 228 8.69 18.10 10.42
N ALA A 229 8.56 17.02 9.65
CA ALA A 229 7.64 15.91 9.85
C ALA A 229 8.38 14.57 9.60
N PRO A 230 9.12 14.05 10.60
CA PRO A 230 9.77 12.75 10.51
C PRO A 230 8.74 11.62 10.33
N LEU A 231 9.20 10.48 9.81
CA LEU A 231 8.37 9.32 9.45
C LEU A 231 7.37 8.93 10.56
N ASP A 232 7.81 8.92 11.83
CA ASP A 232 6.99 8.54 13.00
C ASP A 232 5.83 9.50 13.31
N LYS A 233 5.78 10.67 12.66
CA LYS A 233 4.70 11.67 12.80
C LYS A 233 3.80 11.76 11.55
N LEU A 234 4.09 11.00 10.51
CA LEU A 234 3.25 10.98 9.31
C LEU A 234 2.02 10.11 9.53
N LEU A 235 0.90 10.53 8.93
CA LEU A 235 -0.39 9.88 9.09
C LEU A 235 -0.56 8.78 8.04
N SER A 236 -1.02 7.59 8.45
CA SER A 236 -1.43 6.56 7.48
C SER A 236 -2.71 6.96 6.74
N ARG A 237 -3.04 6.27 5.65
CA ARG A 237 -4.30 6.50 4.91
C ARG A 237 -5.53 6.52 5.83
N GLN A 238 -5.63 5.57 6.76
CA GLN A 238 -6.69 5.54 7.76
C GLN A 238 -6.65 6.73 8.73
N ASP A 239 -5.46 7.19 9.15
CA ASP A 239 -5.34 8.36 10.04
C ASP A 239 -5.76 9.65 9.33
N LYS A 240 -5.55 9.76 8.01
CA LYS A 240 -6.08 10.87 7.20
C LYS A 240 -7.61 10.86 7.15
N VAL A 241 -8.25 9.68 7.11
CA VAL A 241 -9.71 9.54 7.23
C VAL A 241 -10.17 9.94 8.64
N LEU A 242 -9.50 9.46 9.69
CA LEU A 242 -9.80 9.83 11.08
C LEU A 242 -9.70 11.34 11.29
N GLN A 243 -8.67 11.98 10.75
CA GLN A 243 -8.50 13.44 10.80
C GLN A 243 -9.64 14.17 10.06
N PHE A 244 -10.07 13.68 8.89
CA PHE A 244 -11.19 14.26 8.15
C PHE A 244 -12.54 14.11 8.88
N LEU A 245 -12.78 12.96 9.53
CA LEU A 245 -13.99 12.73 10.32
C LEU A 245 -14.02 13.58 11.60
N ALA A 246 -12.85 13.89 12.18
CA ALA A 246 -12.70 14.72 13.37
C ALA A 246 -12.57 16.24 13.08
N ASP A 247 -12.51 16.67 11.82
CA ASP A 247 -12.37 18.09 11.46
C ASP A 247 -13.68 18.86 11.69
N GLU A 248 -13.68 19.75 12.70
CA GLU A 248 -14.77 20.67 13.02
C GLU A 248 -15.19 21.57 11.85
N LYS A 249 -14.33 21.79 10.85
CA LYS A 249 -14.68 22.58 9.66
C LYS A 249 -15.42 21.74 8.61
N ALA A 250 -15.04 20.47 8.45
CA ALA A 250 -15.72 19.55 7.56
C ALA A 250 -17.08 19.12 8.12
N ASN A 251 -17.13 18.79 9.43
CA ASN A 251 -18.31 18.32 10.17
C ASN A 251 -19.12 17.27 9.37
N PHE A 252 -18.41 16.35 8.71
CA PHE A 252 -18.94 15.53 7.63
C PHE A 252 -20.12 14.67 8.06
N ILE A 253 -19.95 13.89 9.14
CA ILE A 253 -20.98 12.99 9.68
C ILE A 253 -22.21 13.80 10.13
N LYS A 254 -22.02 14.87 10.91
CA LYS A 254 -23.11 15.72 11.39
C LYS A 254 -23.93 16.35 10.24
N ARG A 255 -23.28 16.81 9.17
CA ARG A 255 -23.96 17.37 7.98
C ARG A 255 -24.71 16.30 7.17
N LEU A 256 -24.32 15.03 7.26
CA LEU A 256 -25.08 13.91 6.73
C LEU A 256 -26.29 13.58 7.64
N GLU A 257 -26.08 13.47 8.96
CA GLU A 257 -27.12 13.20 9.97
C GLU A 257 -28.27 14.21 9.92
N GLU A 258 -27.94 15.51 9.79
CA GLU A 258 -28.88 16.61 9.61
C GLU A 258 -29.83 16.38 8.42
N LYS A 259 -29.40 15.62 7.41
CA LYS A 259 -30.24 15.22 6.26
C LYS A 259 -30.91 13.87 6.48
N ASN A 260 -30.13 12.81 6.72
CA ASN A 260 -30.62 11.43 6.82
C ASN A 260 -29.87 10.66 7.93
N PRO A 261 -30.51 9.70 8.62
CA PRO A 261 -29.78 8.73 9.44
C PRO A 261 -28.74 7.96 8.61
N ILE A 262 -27.65 7.57 9.26
CA ILE A 262 -26.48 6.95 8.62
C ILE A 262 -26.22 5.58 9.23
N ASP A 263 -25.95 4.59 8.40
CA ASP A 263 -25.35 3.32 8.84
C ASP A 263 -23.89 3.25 8.33
N GLY A 264 -22.95 3.25 9.27
CA GLY A 264 -21.52 3.12 9.02
C GLY A 264 -21.09 1.66 9.04
N PHE A 265 -20.57 1.15 7.92
CA PHE A 265 -20.04 -0.21 7.76
C PHE A 265 -18.52 -0.20 7.59
N ARG A 266 -17.87 -1.29 7.97
CA ARG A 266 -16.48 -1.59 7.62
C ARG A 266 -16.44 -2.65 6.53
N PHE A 267 -15.40 -2.61 5.70
CA PHE A 267 -15.08 -3.73 4.82
C PHE A 267 -13.58 -3.87 4.63
N ALA A 268 -13.18 -5.09 4.31
CA ALA A 268 -11.87 -5.42 3.75
C ALA A 268 -12.11 -6.63 2.84
N ARG A 269 -11.78 -7.86 3.27
CA ARG A 269 -12.09 -9.08 2.52
C ARG A 269 -13.60 -9.31 2.28
N GLY A 270 -14.43 -8.77 3.15
CA GLY A 270 -15.88 -8.78 3.01
C GLY A 270 -16.53 -7.69 3.86
N LEU A 271 -17.85 -7.51 3.73
CA LEU A 271 -18.62 -6.59 4.55
C LEU A 271 -18.67 -7.05 6.02
N ASP A 272 -18.31 -6.16 6.96
CA ASP A 272 -18.50 -6.39 8.39
C ASP A 272 -20.00 -6.36 8.73
N PRO A 273 -20.58 -7.42 9.35
CA PRO A 273 -21.97 -7.38 9.79
C PRO A 273 -22.24 -6.38 10.92
N GLU A 274 -21.23 -5.94 11.67
CA GLU A 274 -21.40 -4.98 12.77
C GLU A 274 -21.25 -3.54 12.28
N TYR A 275 -22.38 -2.86 12.12
CA TYR A 275 -22.46 -1.46 11.71
C TYR A 275 -22.71 -0.52 12.90
N LEU A 276 -22.34 0.74 12.72
CA LEU A 276 -22.67 1.84 13.63
C LEU A 276 -23.84 2.64 13.06
N HIS A 277 -24.95 2.73 13.80
CA HIS A 277 -26.09 3.54 13.44
C HIS A 277 -25.95 4.95 14.03
N PHE A 278 -26.16 5.99 13.22
CA PHE A 278 -26.17 7.39 13.63
C PHE A 278 -27.54 8.01 13.34
N SER A 279 -28.20 8.59 14.35
CA SER A 279 -29.45 9.31 14.16
C SER A 279 -29.24 10.81 14.04
N GLN A 280 -30.29 11.48 13.54
CA GLN A 280 -30.35 12.92 13.32
C GLN A 280 -30.28 13.75 14.62
N ASP A 281 -30.37 13.09 15.79
CA ASP A 281 -30.26 13.70 17.11
C ASP A 281 -28.82 13.67 17.66
N ASN A 282 -27.81 13.48 16.78
CA ASN A 282 -26.39 13.35 17.13
C ASN A 282 -26.17 12.21 18.15
N ARG A 283 -26.85 11.08 17.95
CA ARG A 283 -26.73 9.86 18.77
C ARG A 283 -26.16 8.72 17.93
N ASN A 284 -25.35 7.87 18.55
CA ASN A 284 -24.74 6.72 17.90
C ASN A 284 -25.03 5.42 18.68
N TRP A 285 -25.30 4.33 17.95
CA TRP A 285 -25.55 2.99 18.47
C TRP A 285 -24.67 1.95 17.75
N THR A 286 -24.26 0.90 18.46
CA THR A 286 -23.84 -0.34 17.79
C THR A 286 -25.07 -1.07 17.25
N ARG A 287 -24.89 -1.94 16.25
CA ARG A 287 -25.96 -2.82 15.74
C ARG A 287 -26.71 -3.54 16.87
N GLY A 288 -26.00 -4.13 17.82
CA GLY A 288 -26.59 -4.84 18.96
C GLY A 288 -27.45 -3.94 19.86
N GLU A 289 -26.97 -2.73 20.17
CA GLU A 289 -27.72 -1.72 20.93
C GLU A 289 -28.98 -1.27 20.17
N TYR A 290 -28.87 -1.04 18.86
CA TYR A 290 -29.96 -0.56 18.02
C TYR A 290 -31.05 -1.64 17.82
N ASP A 291 -30.66 -2.89 17.54
CA ASP A 291 -31.58 -4.02 17.42
C ASP A 291 -32.30 -4.31 18.76
N ALA A 292 -31.64 -4.12 19.90
CA ALA A 292 -32.26 -4.22 21.22
C ALA A 292 -33.28 -3.09 21.45
N TRP A 293 -32.91 -1.85 21.15
CA TRP A 293 -33.79 -0.68 21.26
C TRP A 293 -35.03 -0.79 20.35
N LEU A 294 -34.88 -1.31 19.12
CA LEU A 294 -36.01 -1.56 18.20
C LEU A 294 -37.00 -2.60 18.73
N ARG A 295 -36.52 -3.59 19.50
CA ARG A 295 -37.34 -4.64 20.13
C ARG A 295 -38.01 -4.18 21.44
N ASN A 296 -37.47 -3.17 22.12
CA ASN A 296 -38.01 -2.69 23.38
C ASN A 296 -39.32 -1.89 23.16
N PRO A 297 -40.47 -2.32 23.73
CA PRO A 297 -41.73 -1.58 23.59
C PRO A 297 -41.74 -0.24 24.34
N ASN A 298 -40.86 -0.04 25.33
CA ASN A 298 -40.71 1.20 26.09
C ASN A 298 -39.38 1.89 25.72
N ARG A 299 -39.37 2.57 24.57
CA ARG A 299 -38.17 3.12 23.89
C ARG A 299 -37.40 4.19 24.67
N ASP A 300 -37.92 4.68 25.78
CA ASP A 300 -37.42 5.88 26.46
C ASP A 300 -36.37 5.60 27.55
N LYS A 301 -36.23 4.34 28.02
CA LYS A 301 -35.39 4.01 29.20
C LYS A 301 -33.92 3.70 28.91
N GLU A 302 -33.57 3.38 27.66
CA GLU A 302 -32.27 2.80 27.28
C GLU A 302 -31.70 3.50 26.04
N THR A 303 -31.73 4.85 26.02
CA THR A 303 -31.18 5.62 24.88
C THR A 303 -29.79 6.18 25.20
N PRO A 304 -28.77 6.00 24.33
CA PRO A 304 -27.43 6.52 24.54
C PRO A 304 -27.40 8.06 24.48
N PRO A 305 -26.38 8.74 25.06
CA PRO A 305 -26.25 10.19 25.05
C PRO A 305 -26.33 10.80 23.63
N ALA A 306 -26.84 12.04 23.55
CA ALA A 306 -26.90 12.83 22.31
C ALA A 306 -25.54 13.46 21.94
N GLU A 307 -24.51 12.63 21.99
CA GLU A 307 -23.12 12.97 21.73
C GLU A 307 -22.60 12.18 20.52
N GLY A 308 -21.76 12.83 19.72
CA GLY A 308 -21.09 12.18 18.59
C GLY A 308 -20.10 11.12 19.06
N LEU A 309 -19.72 10.21 18.17
CA LEU A 309 -18.74 9.17 18.51
C LEU A 309 -17.35 9.80 18.77
N PRO A 310 -16.72 9.60 19.93
CA PRO A 310 -15.44 10.26 20.25
C PRO A 310 -14.27 9.77 19.36
N PRO A 311 -13.19 10.57 19.21
CA PRO A 311 -12.06 10.23 18.33
C PRO A 311 -11.40 8.88 18.64
N ASP A 312 -11.28 8.49 19.91
CA ASP A 312 -10.68 7.19 20.28
C ASP A 312 -11.56 5.99 19.92
N PHE A 313 -12.89 6.16 19.94
CA PHE A 313 -13.82 5.13 19.45
C PHE A 313 -13.72 5.00 17.94
N TRP A 314 -13.65 6.11 17.20
CA TRP A 314 -13.38 6.10 15.75
C TRP A 314 -12.06 5.40 15.43
N LYS A 315 -10.99 5.72 16.17
CA LYS A 315 -9.66 5.13 15.98
C LYS A 315 -9.68 3.62 16.21
N THR A 316 -10.27 3.15 17.32
CA THR A 316 -10.41 1.72 17.63
C THR A 316 -11.30 1.00 16.61
N TRP A 317 -12.37 1.63 16.12
CA TRP A 317 -13.26 1.01 15.14
C TRP A 317 -12.65 0.94 13.73
N LEU A 318 -11.96 1.99 13.28
CA LEU A 318 -11.31 2.01 11.95
C LEU A 318 -9.94 1.32 11.90
N LYS A 319 -9.32 1.01 13.05
CA LYS A 319 -8.04 0.26 13.11
C LYS A 319 -8.19 -1.02 13.96
N PRO A 320 -8.99 -2.02 13.53
CA PRO A 320 -9.29 -3.21 14.33
C PRO A 320 -8.07 -4.10 14.67
N ALA A 321 -6.97 -4.01 13.92
CA ALA A 321 -5.72 -4.71 14.22
C ALA A 321 -4.86 -4.06 15.33
N VAL A 322 -5.14 -2.81 15.70
CA VAL A 322 -4.34 -2.09 16.70
C VAL A 322 -4.96 -2.32 18.07
N ALA A 323 -4.25 -3.02 18.95
CA ALA A 323 -4.63 -3.13 20.36
C ALA A 323 -4.50 -1.76 21.05
N VAL A 324 -5.63 -1.18 21.45
CA VAL A 324 -5.71 0.10 22.16
C VAL A 324 -6.29 -0.16 23.56
N GLU A 325 -5.60 0.30 24.60
CA GLU A 325 -6.14 0.25 25.97
C GLU A 325 -7.27 1.27 26.15
N ALA A 326 -8.27 0.95 26.97
CA ALA A 326 -9.40 1.85 27.21
C ALA A 326 -8.92 3.13 27.93
N PRO A 327 -9.21 4.34 27.40
CA PRO A 327 -8.85 5.59 28.07
C PRO A 327 -9.48 5.69 29.47
N ALA A 328 -8.66 6.05 30.46
CA ALA A 328 -9.02 6.03 31.88
C ALA A 328 -9.91 7.21 32.33
N ASP A 329 -10.13 8.18 31.45
CA ASP A 329 -10.93 9.39 31.61
C ASP A 329 -12.40 9.21 31.17
N LEU A 330 -12.73 8.09 30.51
CA LEU A 330 -14.10 7.74 30.12
C LEU A 330 -14.95 7.33 31.34
N SER A 331 -16.24 7.63 31.31
CA SER A 331 -17.22 7.16 32.32
C SER A 331 -17.36 5.63 32.30
N ASP A 332 -17.77 5.01 33.41
CA ASP A 332 -17.89 3.55 33.53
C ASP A 332 -18.68 2.90 32.38
N ALA A 333 -19.81 3.51 31.99
CA ALA A 333 -20.63 3.03 30.87
C ALA A 333 -19.92 3.17 29.49
N GLN A 334 -19.12 4.23 29.30
CA GLN A 334 -18.29 4.39 28.10
C GLN A 334 -17.10 3.41 28.10
N GLN A 335 -16.51 3.10 29.26
CA GLN A 335 -15.45 2.09 29.38
C GLN A 335 -15.97 0.69 29.05
N GLU A 336 -17.14 0.31 29.57
CA GLU A 336 -17.79 -0.96 29.20
C GLU A 336 -18.08 -1.02 27.69
N ARG A 337 -18.62 0.07 27.12
CA ARG A 337 -18.86 0.17 25.68
C ARG A 337 -17.57 0.08 24.85
N PHE A 338 -16.47 0.69 25.29
CA PHE A 338 -15.17 0.59 24.62
C PHE A 338 -14.62 -0.85 24.68
N ARG A 339 -14.81 -1.56 25.81
CA ARG A 339 -14.48 -2.99 25.91
C ARG A 339 -15.32 -3.86 24.96
N LEU A 340 -16.58 -3.51 24.72
CA LEU A 340 -17.41 -4.17 23.70
C LEU A 340 -16.84 -3.95 22.30
N PHE A 341 -16.44 -2.71 21.93
CA PHE A 341 -15.79 -2.43 20.64
C PHE A 341 -14.50 -3.25 20.44
N LEU A 342 -13.64 -3.33 21.48
CA LEU A 342 -12.46 -4.20 21.45
C LEU A 342 -12.84 -5.67 21.27
N GLY A 343 -13.87 -6.16 21.96
CA GLY A 343 -14.39 -7.52 21.80
C GLY A 343 -14.93 -7.82 20.41
N LEU A 344 -15.57 -6.85 19.74
CA LEU A 344 -16.03 -6.96 18.35
C LEU A 344 -14.86 -7.02 17.36
N ASN A 345 -13.83 -6.20 17.55
CA ASN A 345 -12.60 -6.25 16.75
C ASN A 345 -11.88 -7.61 16.90
N ASP A 346 -11.74 -8.06 18.15
CA ASP A 346 -11.20 -9.39 18.49
C ASP A 346 -11.99 -10.51 17.82
N ALA A 347 -13.33 -10.42 17.81
CA ALA A 347 -14.19 -11.41 17.16
C ALA A 347 -14.06 -11.39 15.62
N LEU A 348 -13.95 -10.20 15.01
CA LEU A 348 -13.74 -10.03 13.57
C LEU A 348 -12.42 -10.70 13.13
N VAL A 349 -11.31 -10.37 13.78
CA VAL A 349 -9.97 -10.91 13.44
C VAL A 349 -9.83 -12.39 13.82
N LYS A 350 -10.50 -12.88 14.87
CA LYS A 350 -10.51 -14.32 15.21
C LYS A 350 -11.39 -15.15 14.28
N LYS A 351 -12.41 -14.56 13.67
CA LYS A 351 -13.33 -15.25 12.75
C LYS A 351 -12.68 -15.48 11.38
N ASP A 352 -11.92 -14.51 10.89
CA ASP A 352 -11.08 -14.65 9.70
C ASP A 352 -9.77 -13.86 9.90
N ALA A 353 -8.67 -14.58 10.07
CA ALA A 353 -7.35 -13.99 10.31
C ALA A 353 -6.80 -13.24 9.08
N ASP A 354 -7.30 -13.57 7.88
CA ASP A 354 -6.90 -12.95 6.62
C ASP A 354 -7.86 -11.82 6.20
N TYR A 355 -8.85 -11.48 7.03
CA TYR A 355 -9.86 -10.46 6.75
C TYR A 355 -9.27 -9.08 6.41
N LEU A 356 -8.16 -8.71 7.05
CA LEU A 356 -7.47 -7.42 6.87
C LEU A 356 -6.30 -7.51 5.87
N ASN A 357 -5.88 -8.71 5.48
CA ASN A 357 -4.78 -8.96 4.55
C ASN A 357 -5.25 -9.13 3.09
N ASN A 358 -6.56 -9.10 2.86
CA ASN A 358 -7.20 -9.15 1.56
C ASN A 358 -8.37 -8.18 1.53
N THR A 359 -8.75 -7.74 0.34
CA THR A 359 -9.83 -6.78 0.09
C THR A 359 -10.66 -7.21 -1.10
N ASN A 360 -11.98 -7.25 -0.93
CA ASN A 360 -12.94 -7.53 -1.99
C ASN A 360 -14.00 -6.43 -2.01
N VAL A 361 -13.69 -5.35 -2.75
CA VAL A 361 -14.52 -4.15 -2.82
C VAL A 361 -15.88 -4.47 -3.46
N GLY A 362 -15.85 -5.18 -4.59
CA GLY A 362 -17.04 -5.48 -5.40
C GLY A 362 -18.10 -6.29 -4.64
N ASP A 363 -17.73 -7.46 -4.11
CA ASP A 363 -18.70 -8.34 -3.46
C ASP A 363 -19.21 -7.74 -2.13
N SER A 364 -18.40 -6.91 -1.45
CA SER A 364 -18.80 -6.19 -0.24
C SER A 364 -19.89 -5.16 -0.53
N ILE A 365 -19.76 -4.40 -1.63
CA ILE A 365 -20.77 -3.42 -2.06
C ILE A 365 -22.02 -4.12 -2.60
N LEU A 366 -21.87 -5.17 -3.42
CA LEU A 366 -23.00 -5.96 -3.92
C LEU A 366 -23.85 -6.53 -2.77
N SER A 367 -23.19 -7.17 -1.81
CA SER A 367 -23.84 -7.73 -0.61
C SER A 367 -24.58 -6.65 0.20
N LEU A 368 -24.08 -5.42 0.23
CA LEU A 368 -24.75 -4.31 0.89
C LEU A 368 -25.98 -3.83 0.09
N LEU A 369 -25.84 -3.64 -1.23
CA LEU A 369 -26.92 -3.23 -2.12
C LEU A 369 -28.08 -4.24 -2.14
N ASP A 370 -27.78 -5.55 -2.20
CA ASP A 370 -28.80 -6.61 -2.15
C ASP A 370 -29.67 -6.56 -0.88
N ASN A 371 -29.03 -6.33 0.27
CA ASN A 371 -29.66 -6.34 1.59
C ASN A 371 -30.37 -5.01 1.94
N GLU A 372 -29.87 -3.88 1.43
CA GLU A 372 -30.28 -2.55 1.87
C GLU A 372 -31.03 -1.72 0.81
N SER A 373 -30.93 -2.01 -0.50
CA SER A 373 -31.58 -1.25 -1.59
C SER A 373 -33.10 -1.04 -1.38
N LYS A 374 -33.78 -2.05 -0.84
CA LYS A 374 -35.23 -2.04 -0.58
C LYS A 374 -35.65 -1.15 0.60
N LYS A 375 -34.71 -0.54 1.32
CA LYS A 375 -34.94 0.26 2.55
C LYS A 375 -34.75 1.78 2.33
N MET A 376 -35.12 2.27 1.14
CA MET A 376 -35.05 3.70 0.77
C MET A 376 -33.65 4.32 0.94
N LEU A 377 -32.65 3.79 0.22
CA LEU A 377 -31.31 4.37 0.22
C LEU A 377 -31.27 5.70 -0.54
N GLN A 378 -30.74 6.75 0.08
CA GLN A 378 -30.47 8.01 -0.59
C GLN A 378 -29.13 7.98 -1.34
N GLY A 379 -28.17 7.17 -0.88
CA GLY A 379 -26.85 7.02 -1.50
C GLY A 379 -25.90 6.17 -0.66
N VAL A 380 -24.80 5.77 -1.28
CA VAL A 380 -23.72 4.99 -0.67
C VAL A 380 -22.43 5.80 -0.79
N VAL A 381 -21.74 6.05 0.33
CA VAL A 381 -20.44 6.73 0.35
C VAL A 381 -19.35 5.72 0.69
N ILE A 382 -18.24 5.69 -0.04
CA ILE A 382 -17.17 4.70 0.13
C ILE A 382 -15.83 5.40 0.30
N PHE A 383 -15.12 5.14 1.38
CA PHE A 383 -13.75 5.58 1.62
C PHE A 383 -12.79 4.42 1.36
N THR A 384 -11.96 4.48 0.31
CA THR A 384 -11.05 3.39 -0.11
C THR A 384 -9.89 3.93 -0.96
N ASP A 385 -8.83 3.13 -1.13
CA ASP A 385 -7.78 3.36 -2.14
C ASP A 385 -8.04 2.63 -3.47
N GLY A 386 -9.18 1.94 -3.59
CA GLY A 386 -9.62 1.26 -4.80
C GLY A 386 -9.03 -0.12 -5.03
N ARG A 387 -8.11 -0.58 -4.16
CA ARG A 387 -7.50 -1.90 -4.33
C ARG A 387 -8.47 -3.02 -3.98
N SER A 388 -8.42 -4.06 -4.81
CA SER A 388 -9.09 -5.33 -4.55
C SER A 388 -8.10 -6.43 -4.87
N THR A 389 -7.74 -7.21 -3.85
CA THR A 389 -6.80 -8.34 -3.93
C THR A 389 -7.54 -9.67 -4.07
N GLU A 390 -8.79 -9.72 -3.63
CA GLU A 390 -9.78 -10.76 -3.95
C GLU A 390 -10.96 -10.15 -4.75
N GLY A 391 -11.81 -11.01 -5.31
CA GLY A 391 -13.00 -10.63 -6.10
C GLY A 391 -12.83 -10.80 -7.61
N SER A 392 -13.94 -10.76 -8.35
CA SER A 392 -13.94 -10.86 -9.82
C SER A 392 -13.82 -9.48 -10.48
N SER A 393 -13.15 -9.40 -11.62
CA SER A 393 -13.07 -8.16 -12.42
C SER A 393 -14.44 -7.68 -12.94
N THR A 394 -15.42 -8.60 -13.01
CA THR A 394 -16.82 -8.34 -13.33
C THR A 394 -17.64 -7.78 -12.16
N GLY A 395 -17.17 -7.91 -10.91
CA GLY A 395 -17.91 -7.45 -9.73
C GLY A 395 -18.16 -5.95 -9.72
N PHE A 396 -17.19 -5.15 -10.17
CA PHE A 396 -17.34 -3.69 -10.28
C PHE A 396 -18.42 -3.26 -11.28
N ALA A 397 -18.49 -3.90 -12.45
CA ALA A 397 -19.54 -3.65 -13.42
C ALA A 397 -20.93 -4.05 -12.90
N GLN A 398 -21.01 -5.15 -12.12
CA GLN A 398 -22.25 -5.56 -11.45
C GLN A 398 -22.69 -4.58 -10.36
N VAL A 399 -21.75 -3.97 -9.62
CA VAL A 399 -22.04 -2.88 -8.66
C VAL A 399 -22.69 -1.69 -9.38
N GLU A 400 -22.11 -1.24 -10.50
CA GLU A 400 -22.66 -0.12 -11.29
C GLU A 400 -24.05 -0.46 -11.84
N GLU A 401 -24.24 -1.66 -12.41
CA GLU A 401 -25.53 -2.12 -12.95
C GLU A 401 -26.61 -2.20 -11.85
N HIS A 402 -26.30 -2.78 -10.69
CA HIS A 402 -27.27 -2.92 -9.59
C HIS A 402 -27.60 -1.56 -8.95
N ALA A 403 -26.59 -0.70 -8.71
CA ALA A 403 -26.79 0.64 -8.17
C ALA A 403 -27.69 1.49 -9.10
N LYS A 404 -27.47 1.39 -10.41
CA LYS A 404 -28.29 2.02 -11.45
C LYS A 404 -29.72 1.49 -11.48
N ALA A 405 -29.91 0.16 -11.40
CA ALA A 405 -31.22 -0.47 -11.32
C ALA A 405 -32.00 -0.09 -10.04
N ALA A 406 -31.29 0.25 -8.96
CA ALA A 406 -31.86 0.70 -7.70
C ALA A 406 -32.03 2.24 -7.59
N HIS A 407 -31.52 3.03 -8.55
CA HIS A 407 -31.41 4.50 -8.50
C HIS A 407 -30.67 5.04 -7.26
N VAL A 408 -29.63 4.32 -6.83
CA VAL A 408 -28.81 4.66 -5.65
C VAL A 408 -27.43 5.16 -6.10
N PRO A 409 -27.10 6.46 -5.93
CA PRO A 409 -25.78 6.97 -6.29
C PRO A 409 -24.69 6.43 -5.35
N ILE A 410 -23.58 5.99 -5.95
CA ILE A 410 -22.33 5.65 -5.27
C ILE A 410 -21.38 6.84 -5.35
N PHE A 411 -21.03 7.40 -4.19
CA PHE A 411 -20.04 8.46 -4.01
C PHE A 411 -18.72 7.81 -3.54
N VAL A 412 -17.66 7.93 -4.32
CA VAL A 412 -16.35 7.36 -3.97
C VAL A 412 -15.44 8.47 -3.46
N VAL A 413 -14.90 8.30 -2.25
CA VAL A 413 -13.83 9.12 -1.69
C VAL A 413 -12.53 8.34 -1.82
N GLY A 414 -11.75 8.68 -2.84
CA GLY A 414 -10.46 8.07 -3.11
C GLY A 414 -9.36 8.55 -2.18
N ILE A 415 -8.52 7.61 -1.74
CA ILE A 415 -7.49 7.84 -0.73
C ILE A 415 -6.15 7.29 -1.24
N GLY A 416 -5.07 8.02 -0.94
CA GLY A 416 -3.72 7.74 -1.40
C GLY A 416 -3.28 8.64 -2.56
N GLU A 417 -2.01 8.57 -2.93
CA GLU A 417 -1.46 9.31 -4.06
C GLU A 417 -0.71 8.38 -5.02
N GLU A 418 -0.95 8.52 -6.32
CA GLU A 418 -0.16 7.82 -7.33
C GLU A 418 1.23 8.47 -7.43
N ARG A 419 2.21 7.82 -6.81
CA ARG A 419 3.62 8.19 -6.91
C ARG A 419 4.43 6.95 -7.30
N PRO A 420 5.41 7.05 -8.23
CA PRO A 420 6.35 5.96 -8.46
C PRO A 420 7.10 5.72 -7.16
N GLN A 421 7.02 4.50 -6.64
CA GLN A 421 7.81 4.11 -5.46
C GLN A 421 9.28 4.11 -5.86
N VAL A 422 10.02 5.00 -5.22
CA VAL A 422 11.46 5.12 -5.36
C VAL A 422 12.12 4.39 -4.21
N LYS A 423 13.06 3.51 -4.53
CA LYS A 423 13.89 2.78 -3.55
C LYS A 423 15.33 2.73 -4.06
N ILE A 424 16.29 2.90 -3.15
CA ILE A 424 17.72 2.66 -3.41
C ILE A 424 18.18 1.47 -2.56
N GLU A 425 19.02 0.60 -3.12
CA GLU A 425 19.67 -0.49 -2.38
C GLU A 425 21.12 -0.63 -2.82
N ILE A 426 22.05 -0.76 -1.86
CA ILE A 426 23.47 -1.01 -2.16
C ILE A 426 23.64 -2.52 -2.30
N ALA A 427 23.90 -2.98 -3.53
CA ALA A 427 23.96 -4.39 -3.87
C ALA A 427 25.29 -5.04 -3.43
N ASP A 428 26.43 -4.40 -3.72
CA ASP A 428 27.75 -4.92 -3.34
C ASP A 428 28.80 -3.80 -3.14
N LEU A 429 29.85 -4.10 -2.37
CA LEU A 429 31.03 -3.28 -2.16
C LEU A 429 32.29 -4.14 -2.35
N ARG A 430 32.97 -3.94 -3.48
CA ARG A 430 34.16 -4.68 -3.91
C ARG A 430 35.43 -3.88 -3.60
N VAL A 431 36.27 -4.42 -2.72
CA VAL A 431 37.58 -3.86 -2.33
C VAL A 431 38.62 -4.99 -2.28
N PRO A 432 39.91 -4.76 -2.61
CA PRO A 432 40.97 -5.73 -2.36
C PRO A 432 41.06 -6.11 -0.88
N GLN A 433 41.41 -7.37 -0.57
CA GLN A 433 41.67 -7.81 0.82
C GLN A 433 43.06 -7.41 1.31
N GLN A 434 44.02 -7.27 0.39
CA GLN A 434 45.41 -6.93 0.70
C GLN A 434 45.99 -6.01 -0.38
N ILE A 435 46.78 -5.02 0.03
CA ILE A 435 47.55 -4.10 -0.84
C ILE A 435 48.95 -3.84 -0.27
N GLN A 436 49.87 -3.33 -1.09
CA GLN A 436 51.11 -2.72 -0.61
C GLN A 436 50.88 -1.26 -0.17
N PRO A 437 51.75 -0.71 0.71
CA PRO A 437 51.71 0.70 1.13
C PRO A 437 51.70 1.74 -0.01
N ASP A 438 52.23 1.39 -1.19
CA ASP A 438 52.37 2.30 -2.33
C ASP A 438 51.50 1.96 -3.55
N ASP A 439 50.55 1.02 -3.41
CA ASP A 439 49.63 0.68 -4.49
C ASP A 439 48.46 1.68 -4.61
N LYS A 440 48.10 2.02 -5.84
CA LYS A 440 46.82 2.68 -6.18
C LYS A 440 45.79 1.57 -6.50
N PHE A 441 44.59 1.63 -5.92
CA PHE A 441 43.60 0.56 -6.07
C PHE A 441 42.16 1.07 -6.23
N PRO A 442 41.30 0.36 -6.98
CA PRO A 442 39.88 0.68 -7.07
C PRO A 442 39.09 0.06 -5.90
N ALA A 443 38.21 0.86 -5.29
CA ALA A 443 37.06 0.37 -4.55
C ALA A 443 35.80 0.60 -5.40
N VAL A 444 34.89 -0.37 -5.48
CA VAL A 444 33.76 -0.34 -6.40
C VAL A 444 32.46 -0.66 -5.68
N VAL A 445 31.44 0.18 -5.86
CA VAL A 445 30.10 0.03 -5.26
C VAL A 445 29.08 -0.21 -6.37
N GLU A 446 28.33 -1.31 -6.29
CA GLU A 446 27.16 -1.54 -7.15
C GLU A 446 25.90 -1.12 -6.39
N ILE A 447 25.08 -0.27 -7.01
CA ILE A 447 23.84 0.27 -6.43
C ILE A 447 22.71 -0.05 -7.40
N THR A 448 21.62 -0.58 -6.86
CA THR A 448 20.39 -0.84 -7.58
C THR A 448 19.31 0.16 -7.14
N GLY A 449 18.46 0.56 -8.09
CA GLY A 449 17.34 1.45 -7.84
C GLY A 449 16.03 0.81 -8.27
N GLU A 450 14.93 1.30 -7.73
CA GLU A 450 13.57 1.08 -8.24
C GLU A 450 12.97 2.45 -8.58
N GLY A 451 12.36 2.60 -9.76
CA GLY A 451 11.76 3.87 -10.20
C GLY A 451 12.76 4.99 -10.54
N LEU A 452 14.06 4.68 -10.67
CA LEU A 452 15.16 5.67 -10.75
C LEU A 452 15.99 5.71 -12.07
N PRO A 453 15.46 5.39 -13.27
CA PRO A 453 16.29 5.42 -14.49
C PRO A 453 16.85 6.83 -14.76
N GLU A 454 18.11 6.90 -15.20
CA GLU A 454 18.84 8.14 -15.54
C GLU A 454 19.05 9.17 -14.41
N LYS A 455 18.71 8.87 -13.15
CA LYS A 455 18.93 9.77 -12.01
C LYS A 455 20.37 9.67 -11.48
N ASP A 456 20.92 10.80 -11.02
CA ASP A 456 22.26 10.91 -10.44
C ASP A 456 22.33 10.28 -9.04
N VAL A 457 23.43 9.57 -8.74
CA VAL A 457 23.68 8.98 -7.41
C VAL A 457 24.99 9.50 -6.82
N ASN A 458 24.90 10.18 -5.68
CA ASN A 458 26.07 10.64 -4.92
C ASN A 458 26.38 9.68 -3.75
N ALA A 459 26.84 8.48 -4.08
CA ALA A 459 27.34 7.55 -3.08
C ALA A 459 28.67 8.06 -2.50
N VAL A 460 28.90 7.85 -1.21
CA VAL A 460 30.12 8.24 -0.48
C VAL A 460 30.71 6.99 0.16
N LEU A 461 32.02 6.81 0.04
CA LEU A 461 32.72 5.68 0.63
C LEU A 461 33.34 6.09 1.98
N GLU A 462 32.83 5.53 3.07
CA GLU A 462 33.37 5.69 4.41
C GLU A 462 34.51 4.69 4.63
N LEU A 463 35.69 5.19 5.02
CA LEU A 463 36.84 4.41 5.44
C LEU A 463 37.10 4.61 6.94
N THR A 464 37.19 3.52 7.69
CA THR A 464 37.65 3.50 9.09
C THR A 464 38.79 2.50 9.28
N TYR A 465 39.59 2.65 10.33
CA TYR A 465 40.63 1.68 10.70
C TYR A 465 40.30 1.10 12.08
N SER A 466 40.18 -0.23 12.16
CA SER A 466 39.67 -0.90 13.37
C SER A 466 40.50 -2.09 13.80
N ARG A 467 40.70 -2.24 15.11
CA ARG A 467 41.38 -3.37 15.75
C ARG A 467 40.38 -4.22 16.53
N LYS A 468 40.50 -5.55 16.46
CA LYS A 468 39.67 -6.46 17.28
C LYS A 468 40.37 -6.75 18.61
N GLY A 469 39.81 -6.24 19.71
CA GLY A 469 40.29 -6.55 21.05
C GLY A 469 39.99 -8.01 21.44
N LYS A 470 40.73 -8.52 22.44
CA LYS A 470 40.56 -9.90 22.94
C LYS A 470 39.15 -10.21 23.47
N ASP A 471 38.42 -9.18 23.88
CA ASP A 471 37.03 -9.27 24.37
C ASP A 471 35.98 -9.17 23.25
N GLY A 472 36.40 -9.19 21.98
CA GLY A 472 35.51 -9.04 20.82
C GLY A 472 35.03 -7.61 20.55
N LYS A 473 35.35 -6.64 21.41
CA LYS A 473 35.09 -5.21 21.17
C LYS A 473 36.07 -4.63 20.16
N GLU A 474 35.56 -3.75 19.30
CA GLU A 474 36.32 -3.11 18.23
C GLU A 474 36.81 -1.73 18.65
N GLU A 475 38.07 -1.43 18.36
CA GLU A 475 38.73 -0.17 18.72
C GLU A 475 39.10 0.59 17.44
N GLU A 476 38.57 1.82 17.28
CA GLU A 476 38.88 2.68 16.14
C GLU A 476 40.24 3.37 16.31
N LEU A 477 41.16 3.06 15.40
CA LEU A 477 42.50 3.61 15.29
C LEU A 477 42.55 4.76 14.26
N PRO A 478 43.51 5.69 14.36
CA PRO A 478 43.72 6.70 13.32
C PRO A 478 44.31 6.05 12.05
N ILE A 479 43.78 6.41 10.89
CA ILE A 479 44.38 6.10 9.59
C ILE A 479 45.63 6.98 9.44
N VAL A 480 46.78 6.37 9.11
CA VAL A 480 48.07 7.07 9.05
C VAL A 480 48.69 6.91 7.67
N LEU A 481 49.22 8.01 7.14
CA LEU A 481 50.17 8.02 6.03
C LEU A 481 51.58 8.15 6.58
N MET A 482 52.54 7.51 5.92
CA MET A 482 53.96 7.55 6.29
C MET A 482 54.82 7.98 5.09
N GLU A 483 55.94 8.63 5.36
CA GLU A 483 56.99 8.86 4.38
C GLU A 483 57.58 7.53 3.87
N SER A 484 57.73 7.41 2.55
CA SER A 484 58.44 6.31 1.92
C SER A 484 59.94 6.41 2.19
N ILE A 485 60.43 5.73 3.22
CA ILE A 485 61.88 5.64 3.46
C ILE A 485 62.50 4.62 2.51
N ASP A 486 63.14 5.16 1.48
CA ASP A 486 64.02 4.47 0.55
C ASP A 486 65.40 4.17 1.18
N ALA A 487 65.41 3.51 2.35
CA ALA A 487 66.62 3.25 3.14
C ALA A 487 67.66 2.48 2.31
N LYS A 488 68.88 3.03 2.21
CA LYS A 488 70.02 2.26 1.70
C LYS A 488 70.55 1.38 2.84
N PRO A 489 71.01 0.16 2.54
CA PRO A 489 71.63 -0.70 3.55
C PRO A 489 72.86 0.01 4.14
N GLY A 490 72.78 0.40 5.42
CA GLY A 490 73.82 1.12 6.15
C GLY A 490 73.43 2.51 6.67
N ASP A 491 72.33 3.10 6.20
CA ASP A 491 71.83 4.37 6.75
C ASP A 491 71.28 4.18 8.18
N LYS A 492 71.47 5.18 9.06
CA LYS A 492 70.87 5.18 10.40
C LYS A 492 69.33 5.22 10.27
N PRO A 493 68.58 4.47 11.11
CA PRO A 493 67.13 4.46 11.04
C PRO A 493 66.57 5.83 11.42
N THR A 494 66.23 6.62 10.41
CA THR A 494 65.47 7.86 10.55
C THR A 494 64.01 7.48 10.77
N GLN A 495 63.32 8.08 11.75
CA GLN A 495 61.88 7.83 11.90
C GLN A 495 61.14 8.50 10.73
N PRO A 496 60.25 7.79 10.01
CA PRO A 496 59.48 8.38 8.92
C PRO A 496 58.57 9.47 9.44
N GLN A 497 58.42 10.57 8.69
CA GLN A 497 57.33 11.49 8.96
C GLN A 497 56.00 10.75 8.81
N THR A 498 55.08 10.97 9.76
CA THR A 498 53.75 10.33 9.75
C THR A 498 52.66 11.39 9.90
N VAL A 499 51.56 11.20 9.17
CA VAL A 499 50.43 12.11 9.10
C VAL A 499 49.16 11.33 9.39
N SER A 500 48.45 11.72 10.45
CA SER A 500 47.17 11.12 10.83
C SER A 500 46.03 11.79 10.04
N LEU A 501 45.23 10.97 9.37
CA LEU A 501 44.00 11.39 8.66
C LEU A 501 42.76 11.33 9.57
N GLY A 502 42.93 11.09 10.87
CA GLY A 502 41.85 10.84 11.81
C GLY A 502 41.31 9.41 11.75
N LYS A 503 40.21 9.14 12.47
CA LYS A 503 39.63 7.78 12.60
C LYS A 503 38.72 7.37 11.44
N LYS A 504 38.22 8.35 10.70
CA LYS A 504 37.19 8.21 9.67
C LYS A 504 37.44 9.18 8.54
N VAL A 505 37.53 8.67 7.32
CA VAL A 505 37.67 9.45 6.08
C VAL A 505 36.44 9.19 5.21
N LEU A 506 35.90 10.24 4.58
CA LEU A 506 34.77 10.16 3.65
C LEU A 506 35.28 10.47 2.24
N ILE A 507 35.25 9.48 1.36
CA ILE A 507 35.74 9.59 -0.01
C ILE A 507 34.53 9.82 -0.92
N HIS A 508 34.52 10.97 -1.58
CA HIS A 508 33.50 11.33 -2.57
C HIS A 508 33.90 10.81 -3.97
N PRO A 509 32.92 10.49 -4.84
CA PRO A 509 33.20 9.99 -6.17
C PRO A 509 33.64 11.15 -7.07
N THR A 510 34.55 10.87 -8.02
CA THR A 510 35.14 11.91 -8.90
C THR A 510 34.11 12.48 -9.88
N GLU A 511 33.15 11.64 -10.29
CA GLU A 511 31.99 12.00 -11.11
C GLU A 511 30.74 11.46 -10.39
N THR A 512 29.58 12.08 -10.57
CA THR A 512 28.28 11.54 -10.12
C THR A 512 27.68 10.69 -11.24
N PRO A 513 27.73 9.35 -11.16
CA PRO A 513 27.20 8.49 -12.20
C PRO A 513 25.68 8.40 -12.12
N LYS A 514 25.06 8.04 -13.26
CA LYS A 514 23.62 7.89 -13.42
C LYS A 514 23.21 6.43 -13.43
N PHE A 515 22.03 6.14 -12.92
CA PHE A 515 21.37 4.86 -13.13
C PHE A 515 21.14 4.58 -14.63
N ASP A 516 21.34 3.34 -15.04
CA ASP A 516 21.03 2.86 -16.37
C ASP A 516 19.52 2.77 -16.66
N LYS A 517 19.15 2.29 -17.86
CA LYS A 517 17.76 2.05 -18.28
C LYS A 517 17.31 0.60 -17.99
N GLY A 518 18.00 -0.09 -17.10
CA GLY A 518 17.67 -1.44 -16.68
C GLY A 518 16.37 -1.50 -15.86
N SER A 519 15.90 -2.72 -15.63
CA SER A 519 14.80 -3.01 -14.70
C SER A 519 15.20 -4.22 -13.85
N PRO A 520 15.66 -4.02 -12.59
CA PRO A 520 15.87 -2.73 -11.91
C PRO A 520 17.03 -1.91 -12.51
N PRO A 521 16.96 -0.56 -12.50
CA PRO A 521 18.08 0.31 -12.82
C PRO A 521 19.32 0.05 -11.95
N ARG A 522 20.51 0.21 -12.54
CA ARG A 522 21.80 -0.04 -11.87
C ARG A 522 22.82 1.07 -12.11
N VAL A 523 23.76 1.22 -11.17
CA VAL A 523 24.95 2.07 -11.33
C VAL A 523 26.15 1.46 -10.61
N GLU A 524 27.33 1.56 -11.23
CA GLU A 524 28.62 1.13 -10.68
C GLU A 524 29.48 2.37 -10.40
N VAL A 525 29.83 2.59 -9.13
CA VAL A 525 30.62 3.75 -8.68
C VAL A 525 32.02 3.28 -8.31
N SER A 526 33.03 3.74 -9.05
CA SER A 526 34.44 3.36 -8.86
C SER A 526 35.25 4.51 -8.25
N TYR A 527 35.93 4.22 -7.15
CA TYR A 527 36.78 5.15 -6.40
C TYR A 527 38.24 4.71 -6.56
N GLN A 528 39.09 5.56 -7.14
CA GLN A 528 40.54 5.32 -7.19
C GLN A 528 41.17 5.81 -5.90
N ILE A 529 41.76 4.91 -5.12
CA ILE A 529 42.29 5.20 -3.79
C ILE A 529 43.81 5.02 -3.78
N ASP A 530 44.50 6.06 -3.33
CA ASP A 530 45.92 6.07 -3.01
C ASP A 530 46.19 7.01 -1.80
N ALA A 531 47.44 7.12 -1.36
CA ALA A 531 47.81 7.98 -0.23
C ALA A 531 47.44 9.47 -0.44
N LEU A 532 47.46 9.96 -1.68
CA LEU A 532 47.14 11.35 -2.01
C LEU A 532 45.63 11.59 -2.00
N ALA A 533 44.85 10.68 -2.58
CA ALA A 533 43.39 10.71 -2.56
C ALA A 533 42.83 10.60 -1.13
N LEU A 534 43.44 9.78 -0.27
CA LEU A 534 43.08 9.69 1.14
C LEU A 534 43.39 10.98 1.91
N ALA A 535 44.55 11.61 1.66
CA ALA A 535 44.86 12.90 2.27
C ALA A 535 43.91 14.01 1.82
N ALA A 536 43.61 14.08 0.52
CA ALA A 536 42.66 15.03 -0.05
C ALA A 536 41.24 14.84 0.53
N ALA A 537 40.77 13.59 0.65
CA ALA A 537 39.48 13.25 1.25
C ALA A 537 39.42 13.58 2.76
N ALA A 538 40.56 13.55 3.46
CA ALA A 538 40.68 13.97 4.86
C ALA A 538 40.89 15.49 5.03
N GLY A 539 40.97 16.27 3.94
CA GLY A 539 41.25 17.70 3.98
C GLY A 539 42.69 18.06 4.38
N VAL A 540 43.64 17.14 4.24
CA VAL A 540 45.04 17.31 4.62
C VAL A 540 45.89 17.63 3.39
N ASP A 541 46.47 18.84 3.34
CA ASP A 541 47.45 19.18 2.30
C ASP A 541 48.83 18.61 2.62
N LEU A 542 49.22 17.56 1.88
CA LEU A 542 50.53 16.92 2.00
C LEU A 542 51.70 17.86 1.64
N LYS A 543 51.46 18.98 0.94
CA LYS A 543 52.48 20.00 0.64
C LYS A 543 52.94 20.78 1.88
N ALA A 544 52.17 20.75 2.96
CA ALA A 544 52.55 21.38 4.23
C ALA A 544 53.73 20.68 4.94
N PHE A 545 54.18 19.53 4.43
CA PHE A 545 55.26 18.71 4.98
C PHE A 545 56.50 18.74 4.08
N PRO A 546 57.36 19.78 4.18
CA PRO A 546 58.51 19.93 3.30
C PRO A 546 59.57 18.86 3.55
N GLY A 547 60.08 18.28 2.45
CA GLY A 547 61.16 17.28 2.45
C GLY A 547 60.73 15.87 2.05
N VAL A 548 59.45 15.52 2.26
CA VAL A 548 58.91 14.20 1.91
C VAL A 548 58.70 14.09 0.40
N ARG A 549 59.29 13.07 -0.24
CA ARG A 549 59.19 12.85 -1.69
C ARG A 549 58.02 11.98 -2.13
N LYS A 550 57.59 11.05 -1.27
CA LYS A 550 56.53 10.07 -1.56
C LYS A 550 55.85 9.66 -0.26
N TRP A 551 54.52 9.65 -0.28
CA TRP A 551 53.67 9.18 0.81
C TRP A 551 53.16 7.77 0.53
N GLU A 552 53.09 6.95 1.57
CA GLU A 552 52.58 5.57 1.55
C GLU A 552 51.51 5.40 2.64
N ILE A 553 50.54 4.51 2.43
CA ILE A 553 49.57 4.13 3.47
C ILE A 553 50.31 3.30 4.52
N ALA A 554 50.21 3.64 5.80
CA ALA A 554 50.91 2.90 6.84
C ALA A 554 50.47 1.42 6.88
N PRO A 555 51.40 0.46 7.03
CA PRO A 555 51.06 -0.95 7.20
C PRO A 555 50.11 -1.16 8.39
N THR A 556 49.08 -1.97 8.17
CA THR A 556 48.11 -2.32 9.22
C THR A 556 48.73 -3.25 10.25
N LEU A 557 48.31 -3.12 11.51
CA LEU A 557 48.74 -4.01 12.60
C LEU A 557 48.21 -5.44 12.35
N PRO A 558 48.87 -6.49 12.88
CA PRO A 558 48.44 -7.89 12.66
C PRO A 558 47.02 -8.23 13.14
N ASP A 559 46.46 -7.44 14.06
CA ASP A 559 45.13 -7.57 14.66
C ASP A 559 44.14 -6.47 14.20
N ALA A 560 44.49 -5.69 13.16
CA ALA A 560 43.70 -4.56 12.66
C ALA A 560 43.50 -4.58 11.14
N GLU A 561 42.36 -4.06 10.70
CA GLU A 561 41.93 -3.98 9.31
C GLU A 561 41.33 -2.60 8.99
N LEU A 562 41.61 -2.12 7.77
CA LEU A 562 40.87 -1.00 7.17
C LEU A 562 39.51 -1.50 6.73
N ARG A 563 38.45 -0.74 7.00
CA ARG A 563 37.07 -1.09 6.69
C ARG A 563 36.40 -0.03 5.85
N PHE A 564 35.79 -0.47 4.77
CA PHE A 564 35.06 0.36 3.83
C PHE A 564 33.55 0.12 4.01
N ARG A 565 32.75 1.18 4.04
CA ARG A 565 31.28 1.12 3.98
C ARG A 565 30.79 2.14 2.96
N ALA A 566 29.98 1.69 2.01
CA ALA A 566 29.32 2.61 1.08
C ALA A 566 28.10 3.25 1.78
N ARG A 567 27.89 4.54 1.52
CA ARG A 567 26.71 5.30 1.93
C ARG A 567 26.04 5.90 0.70
N ALA A 568 24.77 5.61 0.45
CA ALA A 568 23.99 6.31 -0.57
C ALA A 568 22.94 7.18 0.14
N PRO A 569 22.91 8.51 -0.07
CA PRO A 569 21.87 9.35 0.51
C PRO A 569 20.51 8.91 -0.02
N LYS A 570 19.47 8.98 0.83
CA LYS A 570 18.10 8.66 0.39
C LYS A 570 17.64 9.60 -0.72
N ASP A 571 16.73 9.12 -1.57
CA ASP A 571 16.10 9.99 -2.56
C ASP A 571 15.07 10.93 -1.91
N SER A 572 14.82 12.10 -2.52
CA SER A 572 13.75 13.01 -2.10
C SER A 572 12.35 12.42 -2.24
N GLN A 573 12.17 11.39 -3.08
CA GLN A 573 10.92 10.68 -3.30
C GLN A 573 10.85 9.33 -2.56
N GLU A 574 11.89 8.97 -1.82
CA GLU A 574 12.00 7.69 -1.11
C GLU A 574 11.45 7.77 0.32
N ILE A 575 10.58 6.83 0.68
CA ILE A 575 10.00 6.71 2.02
C ILE A 575 10.95 5.89 2.90
N PHE A 576 12.08 6.51 3.28
CA PHE A 576 13.10 5.90 4.14
C PHE A 576 13.34 6.75 5.41
N GLY A 577 13.36 6.05 6.56
CA GLY A 577 13.47 6.66 7.88
C GLY A 577 14.88 7.09 8.28
N PHE A 578 15.91 6.56 7.61
CA PHE A 578 17.30 6.98 7.82
C PHE A 578 17.75 7.95 6.72
N LYS A 579 18.85 8.68 6.98
CA LYS A 579 19.39 9.68 6.05
C LYS A 579 20.11 9.04 4.85
N ASP A 580 20.89 8.00 5.11
CA ASP A 580 21.68 7.28 4.11
C ASP A 580 21.40 5.77 4.22
N HIS A 581 21.34 5.09 3.07
CA HIS A 581 21.52 3.64 2.98
C HIS A 581 22.98 3.31 3.26
N VAL A 582 23.27 2.25 4.01
CA VAL A 582 24.63 1.90 4.44
C VAL A 582 24.92 0.44 4.12
N SER A 583 26.06 0.17 3.48
CA SER A 583 26.50 -1.20 3.18
C SER A 583 27.11 -1.92 4.40
N ASP A 584 27.20 -3.23 4.30
CA ASP A 584 28.06 -4.03 5.18
C ASP A 584 29.54 -3.63 4.99
N PRO A 585 30.38 -3.76 6.04
CA PRO A 585 31.80 -3.40 5.97
C PRO A 585 32.64 -4.39 5.17
N ALA A 586 33.42 -3.91 4.20
CA ALA A 586 34.45 -4.67 3.51
C ALA A 586 35.83 -4.41 4.14
N GLY A 587 36.53 -5.47 4.57
CA GLY A 587 37.85 -5.40 5.23
C GLY A 587 39.04 -5.50 4.26
N MET A 588 40.11 -4.77 4.56
CA MET A 588 41.38 -4.72 3.82
C MET A 588 42.58 -4.56 4.76
N VAL A 589 43.73 -5.13 4.38
CA VAL A 589 44.99 -5.13 5.14
C VAL A 589 46.11 -4.53 4.27
N VAL A 590 46.98 -3.70 4.85
CA VAL A 590 48.11 -3.08 4.15
C VAL A 590 49.41 -3.74 4.63
N GLN A 591 50.14 -4.42 3.75
CA GLN A 591 51.36 -5.15 4.12
C GLN A 591 52.53 -4.87 3.17
N LYS A 592 53.68 -4.51 3.73
CA LYS A 592 54.94 -4.32 2.98
C LYS A 592 55.64 -5.66 2.75
N LYS A 593 55.15 -6.46 1.81
CA LYS A 593 55.73 -7.77 1.44
C LYS A 593 56.64 -7.62 0.21
N PRO A 594 57.93 -8.01 0.28
CA PRO A 594 58.83 -7.90 -0.88
C PRO A 594 58.39 -8.84 -2.00
N LEU A 595 58.40 -8.34 -3.24
CA LEU A 595 58.04 -9.11 -4.43
C LEU A 595 59.05 -10.23 -4.65
N ARG A 596 58.58 -11.48 -4.84
CA ARG A 596 59.42 -12.66 -5.05
C ARG A 596 59.47 -12.98 -6.54
N VAL A 597 60.65 -12.86 -7.15
CA VAL A 597 60.87 -12.95 -8.60
C VAL A 597 61.82 -14.10 -8.92
N LEU A 598 61.45 -14.94 -9.88
CA LEU A 598 62.37 -15.88 -10.53
C LEU A 598 62.65 -15.44 -11.96
N LEU A 599 63.91 -15.16 -12.26
CA LEU A 599 64.38 -14.92 -13.63
C LEU A 599 64.69 -16.26 -14.30
N PHE A 600 64.08 -16.54 -15.44
CA PHE A 600 64.27 -17.77 -16.20
C PHE A 600 64.83 -17.41 -17.58
N ALA A 601 66.01 -17.90 -17.95
CA ALA A 601 66.60 -17.54 -19.24
C ALA A 601 67.42 -18.67 -19.86
N SER A 602 67.42 -18.75 -21.18
CA SER A 602 68.30 -19.64 -21.94
C SER A 602 69.73 -19.10 -22.07
N ALA A 603 69.87 -17.77 -22.09
CA ALA A 603 71.14 -17.08 -22.17
C ALA A 603 71.07 -15.73 -21.45
N ALA A 604 72.22 -15.23 -21.00
CA ALA A 604 72.34 -13.90 -20.41
C ALA A 604 72.29 -12.81 -21.51
N THR A 605 71.12 -12.58 -22.08
CA THR A 605 70.84 -11.49 -23.04
C THR A 605 71.02 -10.12 -22.40
N HIS A 606 71.13 -9.05 -23.19
CA HIS A 606 71.18 -7.68 -22.66
C HIS A 606 70.00 -7.37 -21.73
N GLU A 607 68.78 -7.76 -22.13
CA GLU A 607 67.58 -7.57 -21.32
C GLU A 607 67.69 -8.28 -19.97
N TYR A 608 68.05 -9.58 -19.97
CA TYR A 608 68.26 -10.34 -18.74
C TYR A 608 69.32 -9.69 -17.83
N GLN A 609 70.45 -9.26 -18.38
CA GLN A 609 71.54 -8.65 -17.60
C GLN A 609 71.10 -7.35 -16.91
N PHE A 610 70.38 -6.47 -17.61
CA PHE A 610 69.92 -5.21 -17.03
C PHE A 610 68.77 -5.40 -16.03
N VAL A 611 67.81 -6.29 -16.32
CA VAL A 611 66.73 -6.64 -15.38
C VAL A 611 67.30 -7.30 -14.13
N GLN A 612 68.27 -8.21 -14.27
CA GLN A 612 68.94 -8.84 -13.13
C GLN A 612 69.68 -7.80 -12.27
N ALA A 613 70.50 -6.94 -12.87
CA ALA A 613 71.24 -5.91 -12.13
C ALA A 613 70.31 -4.95 -11.37
N MET A 614 69.18 -4.57 -11.98
CA MET A 614 68.13 -3.78 -11.34
C MET A 614 67.51 -4.50 -10.13
N LEU A 615 67.07 -5.75 -10.30
CA LEU A 615 66.42 -6.51 -9.22
C LEU A 615 67.38 -6.87 -8.08
N VAL A 616 68.65 -7.16 -8.38
CA VAL A 616 69.71 -7.37 -7.38
C VAL A 616 69.87 -6.11 -6.51
N ARG A 617 69.93 -4.93 -7.14
CA ARG A 617 70.05 -3.63 -6.45
C ARG A 617 68.83 -3.33 -5.57
N ASP A 618 67.63 -3.76 -5.97
CA ASP A 618 66.40 -3.60 -5.18
C ASP A 618 66.22 -4.71 -4.12
N MET A 619 66.86 -5.87 -4.31
CA MET A 619 67.04 -6.90 -3.28
C MET A 619 67.97 -6.42 -2.17
N THR A 620 69.04 -5.67 -2.46
CA THR A 620 69.87 -5.04 -1.42
C THR A 620 69.08 -4.05 -0.56
N LYS A 621 68.01 -3.45 -1.12
CA LYS A 621 67.05 -2.56 -0.43
C LYS A 621 65.89 -3.31 0.23
N GLN A 622 65.92 -4.65 0.27
CA GLN A 622 64.85 -5.52 0.79
C GLN A 622 63.46 -5.33 0.14
N ARG A 623 63.37 -4.79 -1.09
CA ARG A 623 62.08 -4.60 -1.80
C ARG A 623 61.66 -5.80 -2.63
N VAL A 624 62.65 -6.60 -3.03
CA VAL A 624 62.50 -7.75 -3.91
C VAL A 624 63.31 -8.91 -3.34
N LYS A 625 62.83 -10.14 -3.48
CA LYS A 625 63.66 -11.35 -3.42
C LYS A 625 63.81 -11.86 -4.84
N VAL A 626 65.03 -11.98 -5.35
CA VAL A 626 65.28 -12.47 -6.71
C VAL A 626 66.10 -13.75 -6.68
N ALA A 627 65.64 -14.76 -7.42
CA ALA A 627 66.44 -15.92 -7.81
C ALA A 627 66.59 -15.94 -9.34
N SER A 628 67.61 -16.63 -9.84
CA SER A 628 67.85 -16.77 -11.27
C SER A 628 68.04 -18.24 -11.64
N TYR A 629 67.49 -18.67 -12.77
CA TYR A 629 67.74 -19.96 -13.38
C TYR A 629 68.17 -19.74 -14.83
N LEU A 630 69.45 -19.98 -15.09
CA LEU A 630 70.05 -19.90 -16.41
C LEU A 630 70.25 -21.32 -16.96
N GLN A 631 69.65 -21.62 -18.10
CA GLN A 631 69.66 -22.96 -18.68
C GLN A 631 71.02 -23.33 -19.29
N MET A 632 71.17 -24.62 -19.58
CA MET A 632 72.39 -25.14 -20.18
C MET A 632 72.46 -24.74 -21.67
N PRO A 633 73.64 -24.32 -22.18
CA PRO A 633 73.83 -24.11 -23.61
C PRO A 633 73.55 -25.42 -24.38
N PRO A 634 72.94 -25.36 -25.58
CA PRO A 634 72.72 -26.55 -26.40
C PRO A 634 74.02 -27.37 -26.59
N GLY A 635 73.95 -28.66 -26.26
CA GLY A 635 75.08 -29.59 -26.42
C GLY A 635 76.15 -29.57 -25.31
N ARG A 636 75.93 -28.89 -24.17
CA ARG A 636 76.81 -29.00 -22.99
C ARG A 636 76.08 -29.65 -21.80
N THR A 637 76.81 -30.48 -21.05
CA THR A 637 76.33 -31.20 -19.85
C THR A 637 76.75 -30.55 -18.54
N GLU A 638 77.57 -29.50 -18.59
CA GLU A 638 78.12 -28.80 -17.43
C GLU A 638 77.62 -27.34 -17.36
N PRO A 639 77.29 -26.82 -16.16
CA PRO A 639 77.00 -25.40 -15.96
C PRO A 639 78.16 -24.51 -16.42
N ARG A 640 77.86 -23.24 -16.72
CA ARG A 640 78.90 -22.25 -17.02
C ARG A 640 79.68 -21.91 -15.74
N GLU A 641 80.91 -22.39 -15.62
CA GLU A 641 81.83 -21.94 -14.59
C GLU A 641 82.15 -20.45 -14.73
N GLY A 642 82.35 -19.75 -13.60
CA GLY A 642 82.80 -18.35 -13.56
C GLY A 642 81.70 -17.28 -13.55
N ILE A 643 80.41 -17.62 -13.61
CA ILE A 643 79.33 -16.63 -13.43
C ILE A 643 79.08 -16.39 -11.93
N VAL A 644 79.80 -15.43 -11.34
CA VAL A 644 79.47 -14.90 -10.01
C VAL A 644 78.29 -13.94 -10.14
N GLN A 645 77.19 -14.22 -9.44
CA GLN A 645 76.01 -13.36 -9.35
C GLN A 645 75.71 -13.09 -7.88
N ASP A 646 75.34 -11.85 -7.53
CA ASP A 646 75.02 -11.46 -6.15
C ASP A 646 73.63 -11.97 -5.67
N ALA A 647 72.93 -12.74 -6.50
CA ALA A 647 71.64 -13.37 -6.19
C ALA A 647 71.71 -14.90 -6.39
N PRO A 648 70.87 -15.69 -5.68
CA PRO A 648 70.84 -17.14 -5.80
C PRO A 648 70.63 -17.63 -7.24
N LEU A 649 71.57 -18.43 -7.74
CA LEU A 649 71.52 -19.10 -9.05
C LEU A 649 71.10 -20.57 -8.85
N LEU A 650 69.89 -20.90 -9.31
CA LEU A 650 69.33 -22.25 -9.24
C LEU A 650 70.04 -23.19 -10.24
N ARG A 651 70.27 -24.44 -9.84
CA ARG A 651 70.90 -25.46 -10.70
C ARG A 651 69.91 -26.19 -11.62
N LYS A 652 68.64 -26.20 -11.23
CA LYS A 652 67.50 -26.80 -11.96
C LYS A 652 66.30 -25.85 -11.84
N PHE A 653 65.35 -25.97 -12.75
CA PHE A 653 64.05 -25.32 -12.58
C PHE A 653 63.32 -25.90 -11.34
N PRO A 654 62.56 -25.07 -10.57
CA PRO A 654 61.72 -25.54 -9.48
C PRO A 654 60.84 -26.74 -9.89
N ASP A 655 60.79 -27.76 -9.03
CA ASP A 655 60.08 -29.02 -9.27
C ASP A 655 59.09 -29.39 -8.17
N GLN A 656 58.73 -28.41 -7.32
CA GLN A 656 57.85 -28.59 -6.16
C GLN A 656 56.86 -27.42 -6.05
N ILE A 657 55.74 -27.65 -5.35
CA ILE A 657 54.71 -26.65 -5.07
C ILE A 657 54.08 -26.91 -3.70
N ASP A 658 53.84 -25.86 -2.91
CA ASP A 658 53.19 -25.88 -1.59
C ASP A 658 53.81 -26.82 -0.53
N ARG A 659 55.13 -27.05 -0.56
CA ARG A 659 55.83 -27.88 0.42
C ARG A 659 56.45 -27.07 1.55
N LYS A 660 56.47 -27.65 2.75
CA LYS A 660 57.12 -27.07 3.94
C LYS A 660 58.54 -27.62 4.06
N PHE A 661 59.54 -26.75 3.88
CA PHE A 661 60.96 -27.09 4.01
C PHE A 661 61.56 -26.55 5.30
N SER A 662 62.51 -27.31 5.85
CA SER A 662 63.27 -26.96 7.06
C SER A 662 64.56 -26.17 6.76
N GLY A 663 65.13 -26.27 5.55
CA GLY A 663 66.28 -25.47 5.09
C GLY A 663 65.86 -24.32 4.18
N ASP A 664 66.63 -23.23 4.13
CA ASP A 664 66.32 -22.06 3.31
C ASP A 664 66.66 -22.24 1.81
N ASP A 665 67.73 -22.97 1.47
CA ASP A 665 68.12 -23.20 0.07
C ASP A 665 67.13 -24.10 -0.68
N ASP A 666 66.54 -25.10 0.00
CA ASP A 666 65.56 -26.02 -0.60
C ASP A 666 64.24 -25.32 -0.96
N LYS A 667 63.86 -24.26 -0.22
CA LYS A 667 62.65 -23.45 -0.50
C LYS A 667 62.70 -22.80 -1.87
N LEU A 668 63.89 -22.50 -2.39
CA LEU A 668 64.08 -21.89 -3.71
C LEU A 668 63.64 -22.79 -4.87
N TYR A 669 63.42 -24.09 -4.64
CA TYR A 669 62.90 -25.04 -5.63
C TYR A 669 61.38 -25.28 -5.54
N ASP A 670 60.67 -24.51 -4.69
CA ASP A 670 59.20 -24.47 -4.65
C ASP A 670 58.66 -23.28 -5.46
N LEU A 671 57.73 -23.54 -6.38
CA LEU A 671 57.11 -22.48 -7.19
C LEU A 671 56.27 -21.51 -6.35
N SER A 672 55.69 -21.95 -5.23
CA SER A 672 54.92 -21.08 -4.31
C SER A 672 55.80 -20.06 -3.58
N GLU A 673 57.13 -20.17 -3.66
CA GLU A 673 58.06 -19.13 -3.21
C GLU A 673 58.23 -17.96 -4.19
N TYR A 674 57.64 -18.01 -5.39
CA TYR A 674 57.72 -16.95 -6.39
C TYR A 674 56.34 -16.36 -6.70
N ASP A 675 56.25 -15.03 -6.65
CA ASP A 675 55.05 -14.27 -7.02
C ASP A 675 54.97 -14.10 -8.55
N VAL A 676 56.13 -13.92 -9.20
CA VAL A 676 56.25 -13.73 -10.65
C VAL A 676 57.48 -14.45 -11.23
N ILE A 677 57.32 -15.04 -12.42
CA ILE A 677 58.40 -15.62 -13.24
C ILE A 677 58.57 -14.73 -14.48
N VAL A 678 59.80 -14.30 -14.74
CA VAL A 678 60.17 -13.53 -15.94
C VAL A 678 61.08 -14.37 -16.82
N ALA A 679 60.56 -14.78 -17.98
CA ALA A 679 61.23 -15.64 -18.93
C ALA A 679 61.86 -14.84 -20.08
N PHE A 680 63.11 -15.16 -20.43
CA PHE A 680 63.84 -14.59 -21.57
C PHE A 680 64.26 -15.68 -22.55
N ASP A 681 63.50 -15.82 -23.64
CA ASP A 681 63.65 -16.82 -24.70
C ASP A 681 64.01 -18.23 -24.16
N PRO A 682 63.28 -18.80 -23.18
CA PRO A 682 63.67 -20.05 -22.53
C PRO A 682 63.50 -21.26 -23.46
N ASP A 683 64.38 -22.23 -23.29
CA ASP A 683 64.29 -23.55 -23.90
C ASP A 683 63.33 -24.44 -23.09
N TRP A 684 62.05 -24.41 -23.45
CA TRP A 684 61.02 -25.28 -22.86
C TRP A 684 61.25 -26.78 -23.10
N ALA A 685 62.18 -27.18 -23.98
CA ALA A 685 62.52 -28.59 -24.17
C ALA A 685 63.36 -29.15 -23.00
N GLN A 686 64.08 -28.31 -22.26
CA GLN A 686 64.90 -28.75 -21.11
C GLN A 686 64.11 -29.01 -19.83
N LEU A 687 62.85 -28.55 -19.73
CA LEU A 687 61.99 -28.84 -18.57
C LEU A 687 61.39 -30.25 -18.67
N SER A 688 61.16 -30.90 -17.53
CA SER A 688 60.43 -32.18 -17.48
C SER A 688 58.92 -32.00 -17.67
N ASP A 689 58.22 -33.08 -18.04
CA ASP A 689 56.75 -33.07 -18.19
C ASP A 689 56.03 -32.73 -16.88
N GLU A 690 56.64 -33.08 -15.74
CA GLU A 690 56.14 -32.73 -14.40
C GLU A 690 56.37 -31.25 -14.10
N GLN A 691 57.55 -30.70 -14.40
CA GLN A 691 57.84 -29.26 -14.26
C GLN A 691 56.91 -28.41 -15.12
N ILE A 692 56.61 -28.82 -16.35
CA ILE A 692 55.65 -28.11 -17.23
C ILE A 692 54.23 -28.12 -16.64
N LYS A 693 53.79 -29.24 -16.05
CA LYS A 693 52.49 -29.34 -15.36
C LYS A 693 52.45 -28.48 -14.09
N LEU A 694 53.50 -28.51 -13.27
CA LEU A 694 53.62 -27.70 -12.05
C LEU A 694 53.68 -26.21 -12.37
N PHE A 695 54.38 -25.82 -13.44
CA PHE A 695 54.40 -24.44 -13.92
C PHE A 695 53.00 -23.95 -14.32
N LYS A 696 52.24 -24.76 -15.08
CA LYS A 696 50.84 -24.44 -15.38
C LYS A 696 50.01 -24.35 -14.10
N GLN A 697 50.13 -25.32 -13.19
CA GLN A 697 49.39 -25.32 -11.92
C GLN A 697 49.71 -24.10 -11.03
N TRP A 698 50.94 -23.59 -11.07
CA TRP A 698 51.34 -22.37 -10.37
C TRP A 698 50.76 -21.11 -11.04
N ALA A 699 50.77 -21.03 -12.38
CA ALA A 699 50.12 -19.94 -13.11
C ALA A 699 48.59 -19.93 -12.86
N ASP A 700 47.95 -21.10 -12.91
CA ASP A 700 46.52 -21.31 -12.60
C ASP A 700 46.14 -20.93 -11.15
N LYS A 701 47.13 -20.77 -10.25
CA LYS A 701 46.94 -20.34 -8.85
C LYS A 701 47.16 -18.82 -8.64
N GLY A 702 47.30 -18.03 -9.71
CA GLY A 702 47.59 -16.60 -9.63
C GLY A 702 49.08 -16.25 -9.77
N GLY A 703 49.93 -17.20 -10.17
CA GLY A 703 51.34 -16.95 -10.47
C GLY A 703 51.51 -16.03 -11.69
N GLY A 704 52.17 -14.88 -11.50
CA GLY A 704 52.35 -13.90 -12.58
C GLY A 704 53.42 -14.35 -13.57
N PHE A 705 53.14 -14.38 -14.88
CA PHE A 705 54.11 -14.84 -15.88
C PHE A 705 54.41 -13.76 -16.92
N ILE A 706 55.69 -13.47 -17.14
CA ILE A 706 56.14 -12.56 -18.21
C ILE A 706 57.03 -13.36 -19.17
N ASP A 707 56.58 -13.52 -20.42
CA ASP A 707 57.31 -14.18 -21.50
C ASP A 707 57.93 -13.14 -22.44
N VAL A 708 59.26 -13.13 -22.55
CA VAL A 708 59.99 -12.29 -23.51
C VAL A 708 60.49 -13.17 -24.64
N ALA A 709 59.89 -12.99 -25.81
CA ALA A 709 60.25 -13.72 -27.02
C ALA A 709 61.67 -13.38 -27.50
N GLY A 710 62.30 -14.35 -28.15
CA GLY A 710 63.61 -14.21 -28.79
C GLY A 710 63.81 -15.14 -29.99
N PRO A 711 64.98 -15.05 -30.65
CA PRO A 711 65.20 -15.71 -31.93
C PRO A 711 65.46 -17.22 -31.85
N VAL A 712 65.82 -17.78 -30.68
CA VAL A 712 66.40 -19.13 -30.60
C VAL A 712 65.40 -20.20 -30.19
N ASN A 713 64.68 -19.98 -29.08
CA ASN A 713 63.85 -21.03 -28.46
C ASN A 713 62.35 -20.79 -28.63
N THR A 714 61.92 -19.53 -28.73
CA THR A 714 60.55 -19.14 -29.09
C THR A 714 60.16 -19.74 -30.45
N LEU A 715 61.12 -19.87 -31.37
CA LEU A 715 60.97 -20.59 -32.64
C LEU A 715 60.64 -22.08 -32.46
N GLN A 716 61.26 -22.74 -31.48
CA GLN A 716 61.00 -24.15 -31.17
C GLN A 716 59.65 -24.33 -30.48
N LEU A 717 59.24 -23.35 -29.65
CA LEU A 717 57.90 -23.30 -29.04
C LEU A 717 56.80 -23.04 -30.08
N ALA A 718 57.06 -22.19 -31.08
CA ALA A 718 56.13 -21.90 -32.18
C ALA A 718 55.92 -23.10 -33.13
N ARG A 719 56.91 -24.00 -33.23
CA ARG A 719 56.84 -25.20 -34.07
C ARG A 719 57.48 -26.41 -33.37
N PRO A 720 56.80 -27.00 -32.36
CA PRO A 720 57.30 -28.17 -31.66
C PRO A 720 57.36 -29.39 -32.59
N ALA A 721 58.40 -30.22 -32.44
CA ALA A 721 58.62 -31.39 -33.28
C ALA A 721 58.10 -32.69 -32.64
N GLY A 722 57.31 -33.47 -33.39
CA GLY A 722 56.84 -34.79 -32.96
C GLY A 722 56.11 -34.77 -31.62
N ALA A 723 56.47 -35.69 -30.72
CA ALA A 723 55.86 -35.84 -29.39
C ALA A 723 55.97 -34.60 -28.48
N ALA A 724 56.89 -33.65 -28.77
CA ALA A 724 56.97 -32.39 -28.04
C ALA A 724 55.71 -31.51 -28.23
N THR A 725 54.92 -31.74 -29.28
CA THR A 725 53.70 -30.99 -29.59
C THR A 725 52.68 -31.09 -28.45
N ASP A 726 52.37 -32.30 -27.99
CA ASP A 726 51.41 -32.51 -26.90
C ASP A 726 51.98 -32.05 -25.55
N ARG A 727 53.29 -32.25 -25.36
CA ARG A 727 54.05 -31.89 -24.15
C ARG A 727 54.05 -30.39 -23.87
N LEU A 728 54.14 -29.56 -24.91
CA LEU A 728 54.24 -28.09 -24.81
C LEU A 728 52.88 -27.36 -24.91
N LYS A 729 51.77 -28.09 -25.15
CA LYS A 729 50.41 -27.52 -25.11
C LYS A 729 50.11 -26.69 -23.84
N PRO A 730 50.51 -27.10 -22.61
CA PRO A 730 50.27 -26.29 -21.41
C PRO A 730 50.85 -24.88 -21.50
N ILE A 731 52.07 -24.74 -22.01
CA ILE A 731 52.74 -23.44 -22.17
C ILE A 731 52.09 -22.63 -23.29
N LEU A 732 51.83 -23.27 -24.44
CA LEU A 732 51.13 -22.64 -25.56
C LEU A 732 49.70 -22.20 -25.20
N GLN A 733 49.05 -22.84 -24.23
CA GLN A 733 47.73 -22.43 -23.72
C GLN A 733 47.83 -21.16 -22.86
N LEU A 734 48.85 -21.04 -22.01
CA LEU A 734 49.09 -19.88 -21.14
C LEU A 734 49.39 -18.58 -21.91
N LEU A 735 50.18 -18.64 -23.00
CA LEU A 735 50.55 -17.43 -23.74
C LEU A 735 49.33 -16.70 -24.34
N PRO A 736 49.24 -15.35 -24.28
CA PRO A 736 48.09 -14.60 -24.82
C PRO A 736 48.09 -14.47 -26.37
N VAL A 737 49.10 -15.02 -27.04
CA VAL A 737 49.29 -14.97 -28.50
C VAL A 737 49.41 -16.36 -29.12
N THR A 738 49.09 -16.47 -30.41
CA THR A 738 49.44 -17.61 -31.25
C THR A 738 50.76 -17.32 -31.96
N LEU A 739 51.84 -18.04 -31.62
CA LEU A 739 53.17 -17.80 -32.21
C LEU A 739 53.25 -18.26 -33.68
N ARG A 740 54.07 -17.58 -34.49
CA ARG A 740 54.38 -17.94 -35.89
C ARG A 740 55.85 -18.39 -36.03
N ASP A 741 56.17 -19.21 -37.05
CA ASP A 741 57.56 -19.55 -37.40
C ASP A 741 58.26 -18.31 -37.97
N ILE A 742 59.27 -17.79 -37.26
CA ILE A 742 59.96 -16.53 -37.60
C ILE A 742 60.67 -16.55 -38.97
N ARG A 743 61.11 -17.72 -39.41
CA ARG A 743 61.82 -17.93 -40.69
C ARG A 743 60.95 -17.60 -41.91
N LEU A 744 59.63 -17.53 -41.74
CA LEU A 744 58.69 -17.14 -42.79
C LEU A 744 58.67 -15.62 -43.07
N GLU A 745 59.22 -14.80 -42.16
CA GLU A 745 59.31 -13.34 -42.32
C GLU A 745 60.76 -12.82 -42.38
N GLU A 746 61.72 -13.60 -41.88
CA GLU A 746 63.14 -13.22 -41.74
C GLU A 746 63.79 -12.74 -43.04
N ALA A 747 63.37 -13.26 -44.21
CA ALA A 747 63.90 -12.86 -45.51
C ALA A 747 63.47 -11.46 -46.00
N ASN A 748 62.46 -10.84 -45.38
CA ASN A 748 61.87 -9.55 -45.82
C ASN A 748 61.92 -8.45 -44.74
N ARG A 749 62.66 -8.66 -43.65
CA ARG A 749 62.74 -7.74 -42.51
C ARG A 749 63.95 -6.81 -42.61
N ASP A 750 63.70 -5.54 -42.30
CA ASP A 750 64.69 -4.45 -42.28
C ASP A 750 64.90 -4.05 -40.82
N THR A 751 66.02 -4.49 -40.22
CA THR A 751 66.34 -4.24 -38.81
C THR A 751 67.35 -3.10 -38.64
N ASP A 752 67.54 -2.25 -39.66
CA ASP A 752 68.50 -1.14 -39.62
C ASP A 752 67.88 0.16 -39.07
N ARG A 753 66.53 0.22 -39.00
CA ARG A 753 65.77 1.41 -38.54
C ARG A 753 65.02 1.12 -37.24
N ALA A 754 64.94 2.14 -36.39
CA ALA A 754 64.11 2.11 -35.19
C ALA A 754 62.67 2.54 -35.52
N TRP A 755 61.70 1.79 -35.00
CA TRP A 755 60.27 2.07 -35.12
C TRP A 755 59.66 2.36 -33.74
N PRO A 756 58.62 3.22 -33.67
CA PRO A 756 57.88 3.43 -32.45
C PRO A 756 56.96 2.24 -32.14
N LEU A 757 56.47 2.18 -30.91
CA LEU A 757 55.33 1.33 -30.56
C LEU A 757 54.05 2.15 -30.59
N ASP A 758 53.04 1.62 -31.28
CA ASP A 758 51.67 2.12 -31.22
C ASP A 758 50.98 1.55 -29.97
N PHE A 759 50.60 2.44 -29.06
CA PHE A 759 49.92 2.12 -27.80
C PHE A 759 48.40 2.34 -27.87
N SER A 760 47.80 2.22 -29.07
CA SER A 760 46.36 2.37 -29.30
C SER A 760 45.44 1.47 -28.45
N GLY A 761 45.96 0.36 -27.90
CA GLY A 761 45.25 -0.54 -26.99
C GLY A 761 45.58 -0.36 -25.50
N ALA A 762 46.35 0.66 -25.12
CA ALA A 762 46.73 0.96 -23.75
C ALA A 762 45.74 1.91 -23.04
N SER A 763 45.56 1.74 -21.74
CA SER A 763 44.63 2.54 -20.92
C SER A 763 45.32 3.21 -19.71
N PRO A 764 44.83 4.37 -19.20
CA PRO A 764 45.55 5.20 -18.22
C PRO A 764 45.78 4.55 -16.83
N ASP A 765 45.08 3.48 -16.52
CA ASP A 765 45.25 2.61 -15.35
C ASP A 765 46.49 1.69 -15.47
N MET A 766 47.06 1.52 -16.66
CA MET A 766 48.29 0.74 -16.88
C MET A 766 49.53 1.45 -16.35
N GLU A 767 49.73 1.36 -15.03
CA GLU A 767 50.85 1.98 -14.31
C GLU A 767 52.23 1.69 -14.92
N PHE A 768 52.45 0.47 -15.44
CA PHE A 768 53.73 0.06 -16.02
C PHE A 768 54.12 0.80 -17.30
N LEU A 769 53.19 1.54 -17.92
CA LEU A 769 53.47 2.42 -19.07
C LEU A 769 53.82 3.86 -18.67
N LYS A 770 53.70 4.24 -17.39
CA LYS A 770 54.09 5.56 -16.88
C LYS A 770 55.56 5.53 -16.46
N LEU A 771 56.43 6.12 -17.28
CA LEU A 771 57.90 6.01 -17.17
C LEU A 771 58.53 7.20 -16.45
N ALA A 772 57.92 8.38 -16.50
CA ALA A 772 58.33 9.54 -15.72
C ALA A 772 57.91 9.42 -14.25
N GLU A 773 58.33 10.38 -13.45
CA GLU A 773 58.05 10.45 -12.01
C GLU A 773 56.95 11.50 -11.77
N GLU A 774 56.07 11.27 -10.80
CA GLU A 774 55.00 12.23 -10.42
C GLU A 774 55.54 13.44 -9.61
N THR A 775 56.80 13.85 -9.85
CA THR A 775 57.54 14.84 -9.04
C THR A 775 57.76 16.16 -9.81
N GLY A 776 56.85 17.12 -9.59
CA GLY A 776 57.02 18.51 -10.00
C GLY A 776 55.73 19.35 -9.92
N ASP A 777 55.86 20.67 -9.82
CA ASP A 777 54.74 21.63 -9.70
C ASP A 777 53.73 21.62 -10.86
N LYS A 778 54.00 20.86 -11.92
CA LYS A 778 53.18 20.78 -13.15
C LYS A 778 52.18 19.62 -13.15
N GLY A 779 52.13 18.81 -12.09
CA GLY A 779 51.28 17.61 -12.02
C GLY A 779 51.82 16.44 -12.86
N PRO A 780 51.10 15.30 -12.90
CA PRO A 780 51.52 14.15 -13.68
C PRO A 780 51.51 14.47 -15.18
N PRO A 781 52.52 14.01 -15.96
CA PRO A 781 52.51 14.20 -17.40
C PRO A 781 51.34 13.44 -18.05
N PRO A 782 50.81 13.93 -19.19
CA PRO A 782 49.76 13.23 -19.93
C PRO A 782 50.16 11.77 -20.22
N PHE A 783 49.19 10.85 -20.18
CA PHE A 783 49.44 9.44 -20.42
C PHE A 783 50.19 9.23 -21.76
N LEU A 784 51.26 8.41 -21.70
CA LEU A 784 52.19 8.12 -22.81
C LEU A 784 53.04 9.31 -23.32
N ALA A 785 53.07 10.46 -22.65
CA ALA A 785 53.96 11.58 -23.01
C ALA A 785 55.44 11.16 -22.97
N ASP A 786 55.84 10.37 -21.97
CA ASP A 786 57.22 9.88 -21.77
C ASP A 786 57.68 8.99 -22.94
N TRP A 787 56.77 8.19 -23.50
CA TRP A 787 57.05 7.35 -24.67
C TRP A 787 57.24 8.21 -25.92
N LYS A 788 56.42 9.25 -26.11
CA LYS A 788 56.61 10.23 -27.21
C LYS A 788 57.95 10.97 -27.09
N ASP A 789 58.37 11.32 -25.87
CA ASP A 789 59.66 11.96 -25.59
C ASP A 789 60.87 10.99 -25.70
N PHE A 790 60.66 9.69 -25.48
CA PHE A 790 61.64 8.65 -25.80
C PHE A 790 61.83 8.54 -27.32
N PHE A 791 60.75 8.30 -28.07
CA PHE A 791 60.78 8.11 -29.53
C PHE A 791 61.30 9.35 -30.28
N GLY A 792 60.88 10.54 -29.85
CA GLY A 792 61.17 11.80 -30.52
C GLY A 792 60.29 12.03 -31.75
N PRO A 793 60.68 12.94 -32.67
CA PRO A 793 59.90 13.21 -33.87
C PRO A 793 59.89 12.00 -34.81
N ILE A 794 58.71 11.62 -35.26
CA ILE A 794 58.50 10.59 -36.29
C ILE A 794 58.95 11.16 -37.64
N GLN A 795 59.79 10.42 -38.35
CA GLN A 795 60.32 10.79 -39.67
C GLN A 795 59.27 10.54 -40.78
N ALA A 796 59.52 11.05 -41.98
CA ALA A 796 58.58 10.95 -43.10
C ALA A 796 58.30 9.50 -43.57
N ASP A 797 59.18 8.55 -43.24
CA ASP A 797 59.01 7.11 -43.50
C ASP A 797 58.35 6.35 -42.33
N GLY A 798 58.01 7.03 -41.24
CA GLY A 798 57.46 6.45 -40.01
C GLY A 798 58.51 5.99 -38.98
N SER A 799 59.80 6.05 -39.31
CA SER A 799 60.89 5.69 -38.38
C SER A 799 61.12 6.78 -37.31
N VAL A 800 61.90 6.44 -36.27
CA VAL A 800 62.17 7.31 -35.11
C VAL A 800 63.65 7.28 -34.72
N ASN A 801 64.12 8.27 -33.98
CA ASN A 801 65.54 8.37 -33.57
C ASN A 801 65.92 7.38 -32.45
N ARG A 802 64.95 7.01 -31.62
CA ARG A 802 65.08 5.93 -30.62
C ARG A 802 63.80 5.10 -30.67
N GLY A 803 63.92 3.78 -30.55
CA GLY A 803 62.78 2.89 -30.71
C GLY A 803 63.24 1.44 -30.73
N PHE A 804 62.42 0.59 -31.34
CA PHE A 804 62.61 -0.85 -31.40
C PHE A 804 62.91 -1.28 -32.84
N TYR A 805 63.76 -2.28 -33.02
CA TYR A 805 64.28 -2.69 -34.33
C TYR A 805 63.75 -4.06 -34.75
N ASN A 806 63.28 -4.88 -33.81
CA ASN A 806 62.81 -6.23 -34.09
C ASN A 806 61.58 -6.61 -33.25
N PHE A 807 60.85 -7.64 -33.70
CA PHE A 807 59.64 -8.16 -33.10
C PHE A 807 59.46 -9.65 -33.45
N TYR A 808 58.98 -10.48 -32.54
CA TYR A 808 58.66 -11.87 -32.84
C TYR A 808 57.30 -11.97 -33.54
N PRO A 809 57.17 -12.68 -34.67
CA PRO A 809 55.91 -12.73 -35.41
C PRO A 809 54.88 -13.67 -34.75
N VAL A 810 53.62 -13.23 -34.78
CA VAL A 810 52.48 -13.96 -34.25
C VAL A 810 51.39 -14.07 -35.31
N GLU A 811 50.58 -15.12 -35.26
CA GLU A 811 49.45 -15.28 -36.18
C GLU A 811 48.26 -14.42 -35.76
N ASN A 812 47.99 -14.33 -34.45
CA ASN A 812 46.97 -13.48 -33.85
C ASN A 812 47.19 -13.35 -32.33
N ALA A 813 46.59 -12.33 -31.71
CA ALA A 813 46.29 -12.37 -30.28
C ALA A 813 45.06 -13.27 -30.03
N LYS A 814 45.04 -14.00 -28.92
CA LYS A 814 43.92 -14.89 -28.57
C LYS A 814 42.65 -14.10 -28.24
N SER A 815 41.50 -14.76 -28.33
CA SER A 815 40.22 -14.16 -27.93
C SER A 815 40.27 -13.70 -26.47
N GLY A 816 39.86 -12.45 -26.21
CA GLY A 816 39.93 -11.80 -24.90
C GLY A 816 41.28 -11.19 -24.53
N ALA A 817 42.39 -11.54 -25.18
CA ALA A 817 43.71 -10.97 -24.88
C ALA A 817 43.80 -9.48 -25.29
N GLN A 818 44.38 -8.63 -24.44
CA GLN A 818 44.53 -7.21 -24.71
C GLN A 818 45.90 -6.93 -25.35
N VAL A 819 45.91 -6.46 -26.61
CA VAL A 819 47.13 -5.98 -27.28
C VAL A 819 47.37 -4.53 -26.86
N VAL A 820 48.30 -4.32 -25.93
CA VAL A 820 48.65 -3.02 -25.35
C VAL A 820 49.49 -2.19 -26.31
N ALA A 821 50.46 -2.82 -26.96
CA ALA A 821 51.40 -2.15 -27.86
C ALA A 821 51.62 -2.97 -29.13
N ARG A 822 51.80 -2.28 -30.27
CA ARG A 822 52.06 -2.86 -31.59
C ARG A 822 53.30 -2.24 -32.24
N PHE A 823 54.04 -3.02 -33.02
CA PHE A 823 55.21 -2.55 -33.76
C PHE A 823 54.77 -1.72 -34.99
N ALA A 824 55.21 -0.46 -35.10
CA ALA A 824 54.61 0.48 -36.05
C ALA A 824 55.10 0.39 -37.51
N ASP A 825 56.04 -0.51 -37.84
CA ASP A 825 56.50 -0.73 -39.22
C ASP A 825 55.34 -1.14 -40.14
N ALA A 826 55.17 -0.42 -41.25
CA ALA A 826 54.16 -0.68 -42.26
C ALA A 826 54.30 -2.06 -42.94
N ARG A 827 55.48 -2.69 -42.87
CA ARG A 827 55.74 -4.07 -43.35
C ARG A 827 55.35 -5.13 -42.31
N ALA A 828 55.33 -4.78 -41.03
CA ALA A 828 55.05 -5.67 -39.91
C ALA A 828 53.53 -5.82 -39.66
N LYS A 829 52.83 -6.46 -40.60
CA LYS A 829 51.37 -6.56 -40.61
C LYS A 829 50.85 -7.98 -40.36
N LEU A 830 49.78 -8.05 -39.58
CA LEU A 830 48.93 -9.24 -39.46
C LEU A 830 48.07 -9.44 -40.73
N LYS A 831 47.48 -10.63 -40.87
CA LYS A 831 46.58 -11.00 -41.99
C LYS A 831 45.36 -10.07 -42.14
N ASP A 832 44.96 -9.39 -41.06
CA ASP A 832 43.86 -8.43 -41.00
C ASP A 832 44.26 -6.98 -41.33
N GLY A 833 45.54 -6.73 -41.63
CA GLY A 833 46.08 -5.38 -41.89
C GLY A 833 46.43 -4.56 -40.65
N SER A 834 46.25 -5.11 -39.43
CA SER A 834 46.69 -4.48 -38.19
C SER A 834 48.21 -4.65 -37.98
N ASN A 835 48.81 -3.75 -37.19
CA ASN A 835 50.24 -3.80 -36.87
C ASN A 835 50.57 -4.97 -35.95
N MET A 836 51.75 -5.59 -36.11
CA MET A 836 52.11 -6.78 -35.33
C MET A 836 52.11 -6.48 -33.82
N PRO A 837 51.46 -7.32 -32.99
CA PRO A 837 51.50 -7.19 -31.53
C PRO A 837 52.94 -7.19 -30.99
N TYR A 838 53.20 -6.36 -29.98
CA TYR A 838 54.49 -6.28 -29.28
C TYR A 838 54.34 -6.48 -27.78
N ILE A 839 53.39 -5.81 -27.12
CA ILE A 839 53.04 -6.07 -25.71
C ILE A 839 51.60 -6.56 -25.69
N VAL A 840 51.39 -7.77 -25.19
CA VAL A 840 50.06 -8.40 -25.10
C VAL A 840 49.85 -8.95 -23.69
N LEU A 841 48.69 -8.64 -23.12
CA LEU A 841 48.26 -9.17 -21.83
C LEU A 841 47.27 -10.32 -22.04
N SER A 842 47.23 -11.26 -21.10
CA SER A 842 46.08 -12.13 -20.88
C SER A 842 44.80 -11.30 -20.72
N ASN A 843 43.65 -11.97 -20.83
CA ASN A 843 42.35 -11.32 -20.75
C ASN A 843 42.20 -10.51 -19.44
N PRO A 844 42.01 -9.18 -19.47
CA PRO A 844 41.86 -8.37 -18.27
C PRO A 844 40.64 -8.75 -17.40
N ALA A 845 39.67 -9.46 -17.97
CA ALA A 845 38.50 -9.99 -17.27
C ALA A 845 38.71 -11.41 -16.68
N ASP A 846 39.88 -12.02 -16.89
CA ASP A 846 40.32 -13.25 -16.22
C ASP A 846 40.92 -12.88 -14.85
N PRO A 847 40.32 -13.30 -13.72
CA PRO A 847 40.76 -12.87 -12.40
C PRO A 847 42.01 -13.62 -11.88
N ASP A 848 42.47 -14.66 -12.58
CA ASP A 848 43.47 -15.62 -12.09
C ASP A 848 44.75 -15.61 -12.93
N HIS A 849 44.66 -15.26 -14.20
CA HIS A 849 45.83 -15.20 -15.10
C HIS A 849 46.29 -13.77 -15.39
N ARG A 850 47.44 -13.38 -14.84
CA ARG A 850 48.21 -12.21 -15.31
C ARG A 850 49.47 -12.65 -16.03
N ILE A 851 49.30 -12.83 -17.34
CA ILE A 851 50.34 -13.28 -18.25
C ILE A 851 50.64 -12.14 -19.23
N VAL A 852 51.90 -11.76 -19.33
CA VAL A 852 52.38 -10.72 -20.24
C VAL A 852 53.28 -11.38 -21.28
N TRP A 853 53.04 -11.09 -22.54
CA TRP A 853 53.95 -11.43 -23.63
C TRP A 853 54.59 -10.18 -24.20
N ILE A 854 55.91 -10.19 -24.32
CA ILE A 854 56.74 -9.14 -24.92
C ILE A 854 57.40 -9.73 -26.17
N GLY A 855 57.10 -9.15 -27.33
CA GLY A 855 57.51 -9.66 -28.63
C GLY A 855 59.00 -9.60 -28.91
N TRP A 856 59.82 -8.85 -28.15
CA TRP A 856 61.27 -8.94 -28.25
C TRP A 856 61.99 -8.34 -27.03
N GLY A 857 63.15 -8.90 -26.67
CA GLY A 857 64.04 -8.41 -25.61
C GLY A 857 64.83 -7.14 -25.97
N GLU A 858 64.13 -6.04 -26.28
CA GLU A 858 64.72 -4.72 -26.60
C GLU A 858 64.27 -3.58 -25.69
N MET A 859 63.54 -3.85 -24.60
CA MET A 859 63.11 -2.84 -23.63
C MET A 859 64.29 -2.11 -22.99
N TRP A 860 65.45 -2.75 -22.87
CA TRP A 860 66.72 -2.14 -22.41
C TRP A 860 67.08 -0.84 -23.14
N ARG A 861 66.60 -0.64 -24.38
CA ARG A 861 66.81 0.59 -25.17
C ARG A 861 66.19 1.84 -24.52
N LEU A 862 65.23 1.72 -23.61
CA LEU A 862 64.70 2.85 -22.83
C LEU A 862 65.80 3.63 -22.09
N ARG A 863 66.88 2.94 -21.69
CA ARG A 863 68.08 3.55 -21.06
C ARG A 863 68.79 4.58 -21.95
N GLN A 864 68.59 4.55 -23.27
CA GLN A 864 69.14 5.55 -24.21
C GLN A 864 68.59 6.97 -23.99
N LYS A 865 67.45 7.11 -23.30
CA LYS A 865 66.88 8.40 -22.90
C LYS A 865 67.08 8.65 -21.40
N ASN A 866 66.72 7.67 -20.57
CA ASN A 866 66.90 7.73 -19.12
C ASN A 866 66.94 6.30 -18.56
N GLU A 867 67.94 6.00 -17.73
CA GLU A 867 68.08 4.69 -17.09
C GLU A 867 66.84 4.33 -16.24
N ALA A 868 66.27 5.32 -15.53
CA ALA A 868 65.09 5.13 -14.70
C ALA A 868 63.83 4.69 -15.46
N TYR A 869 63.77 4.89 -16.79
CA TYR A 869 62.62 4.44 -17.61
C TYR A 869 62.57 2.92 -17.70
N LEU A 870 63.71 2.26 -17.93
CA LEU A 870 63.77 0.79 -17.91
C LEU A 870 63.39 0.27 -16.53
N GLU A 871 63.92 0.90 -15.48
CA GLU A 871 63.71 0.47 -14.11
C GLU A 871 62.24 0.54 -13.70
N ARG A 872 61.58 1.67 -13.99
CA ARG A 872 60.15 1.85 -13.71
C ARG A 872 59.28 0.91 -14.54
N PHE A 873 59.60 0.71 -15.82
CA PHE A 873 58.89 -0.25 -16.67
C PHE A 873 58.92 -1.65 -16.06
N TRP A 874 60.10 -2.21 -15.80
CA TRP A 874 60.22 -3.59 -15.30
C TRP A 874 59.76 -3.78 -13.86
N THR A 875 60.00 -2.82 -12.96
CA THR A 875 59.51 -2.90 -11.58
C THR A 875 57.99 -2.85 -11.54
N LYS A 876 57.35 -1.94 -12.28
CA LYS A 876 55.89 -1.87 -12.33
C LYS A 876 55.27 -3.04 -13.09
N LEU A 877 55.91 -3.55 -14.15
CA LEU A 877 55.41 -4.71 -14.91
C LEU A 877 55.50 -6.00 -14.09
N SER A 878 56.61 -6.23 -13.38
CA SER A 878 56.78 -7.38 -12.49
C SER A 878 55.78 -7.34 -11.33
N ARG A 879 55.51 -6.15 -10.77
CA ARG A 879 54.43 -5.95 -9.78
C ARG A 879 53.05 -6.22 -10.40
N TYR A 880 52.76 -5.68 -11.59
CA TYR A 880 51.48 -5.89 -12.27
C TYR A 880 51.21 -7.38 -12.48
N ALA A 881 52.18 -8.14 -12.99
CA ALA A 881 52.07 -9.58 -13.20
C ALA A 881 51.92 -10.34 -11.88
N GLY A 882 52.79 -10.09 -10.90
CA GLY A 882 52.78 -10.78 -9.60
C GLY A 882 51.65 -10.37 -8.64
N ALA A 883 50.78 -9.43 -9.00
CA ALA A 883 49.76 -8.87 -8.11
C ALA A 883 48.70 -9.90 -7.65
N LEU A 884 48.41 -10.94 -8.44
CA LEU A 884 47.41 -11.94 -8.09
C LEU A 884 47.89 -12.91 -6.99
N ASN A 885 49.17 -13.25 -6.99
CA ASN A 885 49.78 -14.13 -5.98
C ASN A 885 49.94 -13.46 -4.60
N GLN A 886 49.65 -12.16 -4.47
CA GLN A 886 49.83 -11.38 -3.22
C GLN A 886 48.67 -11.51 -2.23
N GLY A 887 48.07 -12.70 -2.11
CA GLY A 887 47.24 -13.05 -0.94
C GLY A 887 45.74 -12.84 -1.09
N LYS A 888 45.16 -12.91 -2.30
CA LYS A 888 43.70 -13.06 -2.42
C LYS A 888 43.30 -14.53 -2.31
N VAL A 889 42.50 -14.83 -1.28
CA VAL A 889 41.41 -15.79 -1.50
C VAL A 889 40.44 -15.08 -2.44
N VAL A 890 40.52 -15.40 -3.74
CA VAL A 890 39.54 -14.93 -4.71
C VAL A 890 38.16 -15.31 -4.19
N LYS A 891 37.24 -14.34 -4.03
CA LYS A 891 35.83 -14.62 -3.78
C LYS A 891 35.24 -15.24 -5.05
N ARG A 892 35.48 -16.54 -5.24
CA ARG A 892 35.00 -17.37 -6.35
C ARG A 892 33.48 -17.48 -6.42
N ILE A 893 32.78 -17.10 -5.35
CA ILE A 893 31.33 -16.99 -5.31
C ILE A 893 30.99 -15.49 -5.17
N THR A 894 30.38 -14.93 -6.21
CA THR A 894 29.78 -13.60 -6.21
C THR A 894 28.27 -13.76 -5.98
N PRO A 895 27.76 -13.54 -4.76
CA PRO A 895 26.34 -13.72 -4.46
C PRO A 895 25.49 -12.58 -5.02
N ASN A 896 24.35 -12.92 -5.62
CA ASN A 896 23.24 -12.01 -5.90
C ASN A 896 22.02 -12.52 -5.11
N PHE A 897 22.08 -12.32 -3.79
CA PHE A 897 21.09 -12.82 -2.85
C PHE A 897 20.30 -11.66 -2.25
N GLY A 898 18.99 -11.63 -2.48
CA GLY A 898 18.10 -10.69 -1.80
C GLY A 898 18.14 -10.85 -0.28
N ARG A 899 17.77 -9.79 0.43
CA ARG A 899 17.78 -9.74 1.91
C ARG A 899 16.41 -10.04 2.54
N VAL A 900 15.32 -9.72 1.84
CA VAL A 900 13.94 -9.87 2.33
C VAL A 900 13.07 -10.50 1.26
N PHE A 901 12.25 -11.48 1.63
CA PHE A 901 11.32 -12.18 0.75
C PHE A 901 9.99 -12.49 1.44
N THR A 902 9.00 -12.97 0.69
CA THR A 902 7.68 -13.35 1.21
C THR A 902 7.51 -14.87 1.36
N VAL A 903 6.77 -15.29 2.39
CA VAL A 903 6.36 -16.69 2.61
C VAL A 903 5.58 -17.19 1.40
N ASN A 904 5.75 -18.48 1.09
CA ASN A 904 5.04 -19.20 0.03
C ASN A 904 5.27 -18.73 -1.42
N GLN A 905 6.13 -17.74 -1.67
CA GLN A 905 6.59 -17.36 -3.01
C GLN A 905 7.86 -18.12 -3.43
N PRO A 906 8.07 -18.38 -4.73
CA PRO A 906 9.30 -19.01 -5.22
C PRO A 906 10.45 -18.00 -5.25
N ILE A 907 11.31 -18.06 -4.24
CA ILE A 907 12.56 -17.29 -4.17
C ILE A 907 13.55 -17.85 -5.19
N VAL A 908 14.16 -16.96 -5.98
CA VAL A 908 15.30 -17.26 -6.84
C VAL A 908 16.53 -16.61 -6.23
N MET A 909 17.47 -17.42 -5.74
CA MET A 909 18.79 -16.94 -5.30
C MET A 909 19.80 -17.23 -6.41
N GLU A 910 20.53 -16.21 -6.85
CA GLU A 910 21.52 -16.32 -7.93
C GLU A 910 22.93 -16.11 -7.38
N ALA A 911 23.91 -16.87 -7.87
CA ALA A 911 25.32 -16.65 -7.58
C ALA A 911 26.12 -16.83 -8.87
N ARG A 912 27.09 -15.95 -9.12
CA ARG A 912 28.13 -16.21 -10.11
C ARG A 912 29.21 -17.04 -9.43
N ILE A 913 29.63 -18.14 -10.05
CA ILE A 913 30.59 -19.06 -9.47
C ILE A 913 31.72 -19.35 -10.46
N ASP A 914 32.93 -19.08 -10.01
CA ASP A 914 34.18 -19.22 -10.73
C ASP A 914 34.99 -20.40 -10.13
N ASP A 915 35.78 -21.12 -10.93
CA ASP A 915 36.51 -22.35 -10.52
C ASP A 915 37.77 -22.06 -9.65
N LYS A 916 38.57 -23.09 -9.33
CA LYS A 916 39.82 -22.96 -8.58
C LYS A 916 40.87 -22.05 -9.22
N GLY A 917 40.88 -21.99 -10.56
CA GLY A 917 41.60 -20.98 -11.37
C GLY A 917 40.63 -20.04 -12.11
N GLY A 918 39.52 -19.71 -11.45
CA GLY A 918 38.46 -18.71 -11.75
C GLY A 918 37.96 -18.51 -13.18
N VAL A 919 38.20 -19.48 -14.06
CA VAL A 919 37.33 -19.74 -15.20
C VAL A 919 35.90 -19.99 -14.69
N ARG A 920 34.91 -19.34 -15.31
CA ARG A 920 33.48 -19.48 -14.96
C ARG A 920 33.04 -20.94 -15.01
N LEU A 921 32.37 -21.42 -13.97
CA LEU A 921 31.87 -22.79 -13.95
C LEU A 921 30.77 -22.99 -15.01
N ASN A 922 30.85 -24.10 -15.72
CA ASN A 922 29.93 -24.45 -16.81
C ASN A 922 28.71 -25.24 -16.31
N GLU A 923 27.79 -25.57 -17.24
CA GLU A 923 26.54 -26.28 -16.96
C GLU A 923 26.67 -27.66 -16.30
N ASN A 924 27.87 -28.27 -16.30
CA ASN A 924 28.11 -29.56 -15.65
C ASN A 924 28.42 -29.44 -14.14
N ALA A 925 28.78 -28.25 -13.67
CA ALA A 925 29.08 -28.02 -12.25
C ALA A 925 27.81 -28.11 -11.40
N LYS A 926 27.95 -28.61 -10.17
CA LYS A 926 26.83 -28.84 -9.25
C LYS A 926 27.12 -28.24 -7.88
N PRO A 927 26.95 -26.91 -7.72
CA PRO A 927 27.00 -26.26 -6.42
C PRO A 927 25.85 -26.77 -5.52
N LYS A 928 26.17 -27.08 -4.26
CA LYS A 928 25.20 -27.45 -3.23
C LYS A 928 24.70 -26.22 -2.48
N VAL A 929 23.46 -26.26 -2.07
CA VAL A 929 22.82 -25.28 -1.19
C VAL A 929 22.14 -26.02 -0.05
N VAL A 930 22.40 -25.57 1.18
CA VAL A 930 21.69 -25.97 2.40
C VAL A 930 20.98 -24.74 2.94
N ILE A 931 19.71 -24.88 3.29
CA ILE A 931 18.87 -23.79 3.81
C ILE A 931 18.44 -24.14 5.23
N THR A 932 18.99 -23.41 6.20
CA THR A 932 18.68 -23.55 7.62
C THR A 932 17.55 -22.59 7.98
N PRO A 933 16.40 -23.08 8.46
CA PRO A 933 15.28 -22.25 8.90
C PRO A 933 15.52 -21.63 10.29
N PRO A 934 14.70 -20.63 10.68
CA PRO A 934 14.73 -20.04 12.03
C PRO A 934 14.43 -21.06 13.14
N LEU A 935 14.85 -20.72 14.37
CA LEU A 935 14.52 -21.48 15.59
C LEU A 935 13.00 -21.49 15.82
N LEU A 936 12.42 -22.68 15.97
CA LEU A 936 10.98 -22.90 15.81
C LEU A 936 10.12 -22.31 16.95
N GLY A 937 8.99 -21.69 16.57
CA GLY A 937 7.87 -21.37 17.45
C GLY A 937 6.79 -22.47 17.51
N PRO A 938 5.88 -22.48 18.51
CA PRO A 938 5.11 -23.68 18.87
C PRO A 938 3.90 -24.07 17.99
N LYS A 939 3.69 -23.46 16.82
CA LYS A 939 2.44 -23.60 16.02
C LYS A 939 2.69 -23.88 14.53
N MET A 940 3.16 -25.09 14.20
CA MET A 940 3.28 -25.55 12.80
C MET A 940 2.36 -26.74 12.50
N THR A 941 1.73 -26.72 11.34
CA THR A 941 1.01 -27.85 10.74
C THR A 941 2.00 -28.93 10.26
N GLU A 942 1.62 -30.22 10.28
CA GLU A 942 2.48 -31.32 9.83
C GLU A 942 2.99 -31.15 8.38
N GLN A 943 2.19 -30.55 7.49
CA GLN A 943 2.64 -30.22 6.13
C GLN A 943 3.79 -29.21 6.11
N GLN A 944 3.73 -28.15 6.93
CA GLN A 944 4.80 -27.15 7.01
C GLN A 944 6.10 -27.76 7.55
N LYS A 945 6.01 -28.67 8.53
CA LYS A 945 7.17 -29.42 9.05
C LYS A 945 7.85 -30.23 7.94
N LEU A 946 7.06 -30.95 7.13
CA LEU A 946 7.58 -31.74 6.02
C LEU A 946 8.22 -30.86 4.92
N GLU A 947 7.63 -29.70 4.63
CA GLU A 947 8.20 -28.73 3.67
C GLU A 947 9.50 -28.08 4.20
N LEU A 948 9.59 -27.82 5.50
CA LEU A 948 10.82 -27.37 6.17
C LEU A 948 11.93 -28.41 6.16
N GLU A 949 11.61 -29.67 6.45
CA GLU A 949 12.55 -30.79 6.33
C GLU A 949 13.03 -30.93 4.87
N ASN A 950 12.15 -30.71 3.90
CA ASN A 950 12.49 -30.68 2.47
C ASN A 950 13.25 -29.40 2.03
N LEU A 951 13.34 -28.37 2.87
CA LEU A 951 14.21 -27.21 2.65
C LEU A 951 15.62 -27.42 3.22
N GLN A 952 15.72 -28.14 4.34
CA GLN A 952 17.00 -28.50 4.98
C GLN A 952 17.79 -29.54 4.17
N LYS A 953 17.13 -30.38 3.37
CA LYS A 953 17.78 -31.33 2.44
C LYS A 953 18.64 -30.60 1.42
N GLU A 954 19.82 -31.16 1.12
CA GLU A 954 20.76 -30.61 0.13
C GLU A 954 20.09 -30.39 -1.24
N LYS A 955 20.18 -29.18 -1.77
CA LYS A 955 19.67 -28.81 -3.11
C LYS A 955 20.83 -28.46 -4.02
N TRP A 956 20.64 -28.66 -5.32
CA TRP A 956 21.63 -28.32 -6.34
C TRP A 956 21.24 -27.00 -7.01
N MET A 957 22.19 -26.09 -7.20
CA MET A 957 21.97 -24.93 -8.06
C MET A 957 21.96 -25.37 -9.52
N SER A 958 21.05 -24.81 -10.32
CA SER A 958 20.96 -25.03 -11.76
C SER A 958 21.67 -23.91 -12.51
N TYR A 959 22.45 -24.24 -13.54
CA TYR A 959 23.05 -23.25 -14.43
C TYR A 959 21.98 -22.42 -15.16
N LYS A 960 22.20 -21.11 -15.31
CA LYS A 960 21.25 -20.18 -15.93
C LYS A 960 21.55 -20.03 -17.43
N PRO A 961 20.64 -20.44 -18.35
CA PRO A 961 20.90 -20.38 -19.79
C PRO A 961 21.29 -18.97 -20.26
N LYS A 962 22.25 -18.90 -21.19
CA LYS A 962 22.82 -17.66 -21.76
C LYS A 962 23.45 -16.69 -20.73
N SER A 963 23.65 -17.11 -19.47
CA SER A 963 24.21 -16.27 -18.41
C SER A 963 25.53 -16.89 -17.92
N ASP A 964 26.65 -16.31 -18.35
CA ASP A 964 27.97 -16.93 -18.18
C ASP A 964 28.42 -17.00 -16.71
N GLY A 965 28.66 -18.22 -16.21
CA GLY A 965 29.04 -18.50 -14.81
C GLY A 965 27.92 -18.36 -13.77
N TRP A 966 26.66 -18.14 -14.18
CA TRP A 966 25.55 -17.92 -13.24
C TRP A 966 24.78 -19.18 -12.89
N PHE A 967 24.63 -19.41 -11.58
CA PHE A 967 23.85 -20.51 -11.00
C PHE A 967 22.66 -19.94 -10.22
N GLN A 968 21.50 -20.56 -10.37
CA GLN A 968 20.26 -20.21 -9.66
C GLN A 968 19.77 -21.39 -8.82
N VAL A 969 19.28 -21.13 -7.61
CA VAL A 969 18.45 -22.08 -6.86
C VAL A 969 17.06 -21.48 -6.67
N LYS A 970 16.04 -22.31 -6.88
CA LYS A 970 14.64 -21.93 -6.66
C LYS A 970 14.08 -22.72 -5.49
N PHE A 971 13.52 -22.02 -4.51
CA PHE A 971 12.89 -22.63 -3.33
C PHE A 971 11.76 -21.76 -2.80
N LYS A 972 10.87 -22.36 -2.00
CA LYS A 972 9.68 -21.71 -1.44
C LYS A 972 9.70 -21.90 0.08
N PRO A 973 9.91 -20.85 0.89
CA PRO A 973 9.84 -20.96 2.35
C PRO A 973 8.38 -21.03 2.83
N PRO A 974 7.98 -22.02 3.64
CA PRO A 974 6.59 -22.19 4.08
C PRO A 974 6.24 -21.41 5.36
N VAL A 975 7.23 -20.80 6.02
CA VAL A 975 7.07 -20.06 7.28
C VAL A 975 7.95 -18.80 7.31
N GLU A 976 7.59 -17.87 8.19
CA GLU A 976 8.28 -16.60 8.41
C GLU A 976 9.51 -16.74 9.31
N GLY A 977 10.37 -15.72 9.29
CA GLY A 977 11.55 -15.57 10.16
C GLY A 977 12.87 -15.55 9.40
N ASP A 978 13.98 -15.60 10.15
CA ASP A 978 15.33 -15.46 9.60
C ASP A 978 15.92 -16.80 9.16
N TYR A 979 16.16 -16.93 7.87
CA TYR A 979 16.79 -18.08 7.24
C TYR A 979 18.29 -17.82 7.01
N THR A 980 19.09 -18.89 7.11
CA THR A 980 20.49 -18.88 6.70
C THR A 980 20.69 -19.85 5.54
N MET A 981 21.25 -19.37 4.43
CA MET A 981 21.63 -20.19 3.28
C MET A 981 23.14 -20.38 3.28
N GLU A 982 23.60 -21.63 3.16
CA GLU A 982 25.00 -21.97 2.93
C GLU A 982 25.15 -22.57 1.53
N VAL A 983 25.94 -21.92 0.67
CA VAL A 983 26.31 -22.45 -0.65
C VAL A 983 27.70 -23.05 -0.56
N THR A 984 27.82 -24.33 -0.92
CA THR A 984 29.09 -25.09 -0.96
C THR A 984 29.34 -25.58 -2.38
N VAL A 985 30.46 -25.20 -2.97
CA VAL A 985 30.86 -25.64 -4.32
C VAL A 985 31.75 -26.87 -4.18
N ASN A 986 31.35 -28.01 -4.76
CA ASN A 986 32.10 -29.27 -4.56
C ASN A 986 33.43 -29.28 -5.33
N GLU A 987 33.44 -28.63 -6.48
CA GLU A 987 34.58 -28.48 -7.38
C GLU A 987 35.69 -27.66 -6.73
N THR A 988 35.32 -26.52 -6.12
CA THR A 988 36.28 -25.58 -5.51
C THR A 988 36.55 -25.85 -4.03
N GLY A 989 35.56 -26.34 -3.29
CA GLY A 989 35.58 -26.50 -1.83
C GLY A 989 35.16 -25.23 -1.06
N ASP A 990 34.83 -24.15 -1.76
CA ASP A 990 34.51 -22.86 -1.15
C ASP A 990 33.08 -22.84 -0.59
N LYS A 991 32.91 -22.07 0.50
CA LYS A 991 31.67 -21.91 1.24
C LYS A 991 31.33 -20.45 1.44
N ILE A 992 30.08 -20.08 1.20
CA ILE A 992 29.53 -18.77 1.55
C ILE A 992 28.23 -18.95 2.34
N SER A 993 28.06 -18.14 3.39
CA SER A 993 26.85 -18.10 4.22
C SER A 993 26.17 -16.75 4.05
N HIS A 994 24.86 -16.76 3.81
CA HIS A 994 24.02 -15.58 3.64
C HIS A 994 22.79 -15.66 4.54
N LYS A 995 22.37 -14.53 5.12
CA LYS A 995 21.16 -14.44 5.95
C LYS A 995 20.10 -13.63 5.23
N PHE A 996 18.87 -14.12 5.24
CA PHE A 996 17.73 -13.43 4.65
C PHE A 996 16.47 -13.63 5.51
N THR A 997 15.63 -12.60 5.60
CA THR A 997 14.39 -12.63 6.38
C THR A 997 13.20 -12.92 5.47
N VAL A 998 12.36 -13.87 5.85
CA VAL A 998 11.11 -14.18 5.17
C VAL A 998 9.95 -13.59 5.98
N LYS A 999 9.18 -12.69 5.36
CA LYS A 999 7.98 -12.06 5.93
C LYS A 999 6.72 -12.75 5.43
N PRO A 1000 5.58 -12.72 6.16
CA PRO A 1000 4.31 -13.19 5.60
C PRO A 1000 3.98 -12.42 4.30
N SER A 1001 3.47 -13.11 3.28
CA SER A 1001 2.94 -12.43 2.09
C SER A 1001 1.68 -11.68 2.51
N ASN A 1002 1.61 -10.40 2.20
CA ASN A 1002 0.43 -9.58 2.45
C ASN A 1002 0.08 -8.84 1.16
N PRO A 1003 -0.87 -9.36 0.36
CA PRO A 1003 -1.25 -8.79 -0.92
C PRO A 1003 -1.53 -7.27 -0.90
N GLU A 1004 -2.06 -6.74 0.21
CA GLU A 1004 -2.31 -5.30 0.39
C GLU A 1004 -1.03 -4.47 0.54
N LEU A 1005 0.01 -5.04 1.17
CA LEU A 1005 1.29 -4.36 1.39
C LEU A 1005 2.30 -4.62 0.27
N ASP A 1006 2.13 -5.71 -0.48
CA ASP A 1006 2.96 -6.08 -1.63
C ASP A 1006 2.75 -5.10 -2.81
N ASN A 1007 1.59 -4.41 -2.92
CA ASN A 1007 1.35 -3.38 -3.94
C ASN A 1007 0.35 -2.29 -3.51
N VAL A 1008 0.83 -1.34 -2.71
CA VAL A 1008 0.04 -0.24 -2.10
C VAL A 1008 -0.38 0.90 -3.06
N ARG A 1009 -0.16 0.80 -4.37
CA ARG A 1009 -0.50 1.89 -5.32
C ARG A 1009 -2.03 1.97 -5.50
N PRO A 1010 -2.71 3.10 -5.21
CA PRO A 1010 -4.18 3.19 -5.35
C PRO A 1010 -4.64 2.91 -6.79
N ASP A 1011 -5.83 2.33 -6.95
CA ASP A 1011 -6.42 2.07 -8.27
C ASP A 1011 -7.51 3.10 -8.59
N PHE A 1012 -7.06 4.23 -9.17
CA PHE A 1012 -7.94 5.32 -9.56
C PHE A 1012 -8.92 4.95 -10.68
N ALA A 1013 -8.58 3.98 -11.53
CA ALA A 1013 -9.46 3.53 -12.60
C ALA A 1013 -10.67 2.77 -12.03
N ARG A 1014 -10.43 1.82 -11.11
CA ARG A 1014 -11.49 1.11 -10.39
C ARG A 1014 -12.36 2.02 -9.54
N MET A 1015 -11.75 3.00 -8.86
CA MET A 1015 -12.50 3.99 -8.08
C MET A 1015 -13.45 4.84 -8.93
N VAL A 1016 -13.06 5.17 -10.16
CA VAL A 1016 -13.91 5.90 -11.09
C VAL A 1016 -14.98 4.98 -11.69
N GLU A 1017 -14.63 3.76 -12.11
CA GLU A 1017 -15.56 2.74 -12.65
C GLU A 1017 -16.74 2.47 -11.71
N MET A 1018 -16.50 2.32 -10.40
CA MET A 1018 -17.56 2.04 -9.42
C MET A 1018 -18.36 3.29 -8.96
N SER A 1019 -17.95 4.51 -9.35
CA SER A 1019 -18.62 5.75 -8.96
C SER A 1019 -19.74 6.11 -9.95
N SER A 1020 -20.95 6.42 -9.44
CA SER A 1020 -22.11 6.72 -10.28
C SER A 1020 -21.92 8.01 -11.10
N TYR A 1021 -22.63 8.13 -12.22
CA TYR A 1021 -22.64 9.35 -13.03
C TYR A 1021 -23.41 10.49 -12.35
N ALA A 1022 -22.85 11.70 -12.36
CA ALA A 1022 -23.42 12.84 -11.65
C ALA A 1022 -24.68 13.42 -12.35
N ASP A 1023 -24.78 13.26 -13.67
CA ASP A 1023 -25.89 13.74 -14.50
C ASP A 1023 -27.16 12.89 -14.34
N GLU A 1024 -27.03 11.57 -14.21
CA GLU A 1024 -28.18 10.67 -14.06
C GLU A 1024 -28.77 10.71 -12.64
N ASP A 1025 -27.97 10.54 -11.60
CA ASP A 1025 -28.48 10.32 -10.24
C ASP A 1025 -28.58 11.61 -9.40
N VAL A 1026 -27.68 12.59 -9.58
CA VAL A 1026 -27.54 13.74 -8.67
C VAL A 1026 -28.11 15.04 -9.27
N GLN A 1027 -28.05 15.25 -10.58
CA GLN A 1027 -28.68 16.41 -11.24
C GLN A 1027 -30.18 16.59 -10.87
N PRO A 1028 -31.01 15.54 -10.73
CA PRO A 1028 -32.41 15.69 -10.32
C PRO A 1028 -32.62 16.13 -8.86
N ARG A 1029 -31.57 16.07 -8.02
CA ARG A 1029 -31.61 16.23 -6.55
C ARG A 1029 -31.13 17.59 -6.06
N MET A 1030 -30.79 18.52 -6.96
CA MET A 1030 -30.25 19.83 -6.61
C MET A 1030 -30.58 20.91 -7.63
N SER A 1031 -30.33 22.17 -7.27
CA SER A 1031 -30.50 23.27 -8.23
C SER A 1031 -29.42 23.22 -9.32
N ALA A 1032 -29.72 23.74 -10.52
CA ALA A 1032 -28.75 23.80 -11.60
C ALA A 1032 -27.51 24.65 -11.27
N ALA A 1033 -27.63 25.63 -10.36
CA ALA A 1033 -26.53 26.43 -9.86
C ALA A 1033 -25.59 25.60 -8.95
N ASP A 1034 -26.16 24.86 -8.00
CA ASP A 1034 -25.41 24.00 -7.09
C ASP A 1034 -24.72 22.85 -7.85
N TYR A 1035 -25.41 22.27 -8.84
CA TYR A 1035 -24.83 21.25 -9.73
C TYR A 1035 -23.62 21.79 -10.50
N THR A 1036 -23.69 23.01 -11.02
CA THR A 1036 -22.56 23.66 -11.71
C THR A 1036 -21.41 23.93 -10.75
N ALA A 1037 -21.69 24.36 -9.51
CA ALA A 1037 -20.68 24.57 -8.47
C ALA A 1037 -20.03 23.24 -8.01
N LEU A 1038 -20.79 22.14 -7.96
CA LEU A 1038 -20.29 20.80 -7.69
C LEU A 1038 -19.34 20.34 -8.80
N LEU A 1039 -19.73 20.48 -10.07
CA LEU A 1039 -18.88 20.14 -11.23
C LEU A 1039 -17.55 20.90 -11.26
N GLN A 1040 -17.52 22.15 -10.79
CA GLN A 1040 -16.28 22.93 -10.66
C GLN A 1040 -15.36 22.45 -9.51
N LYS A 1041 -15.92 21.79 -8.49
CA LYS A 1041 -15.19 21.28 -7.32
C LYS A 1041 -14.80 19.80 -7.46
N LEU A 1042 -15.46 19.04 -8.32
CA LEU A 1042 -15.13 17.65 -8.63
C LEU A 1042 -13.77 17.58 -9.33
N GLN A 1043 -12.80 16.94 -8.67
CA GLN A 1043 -11.46 16.70 -9.23
C GLN A 1043 -11.48 15.35 -9.94
N ARG A 1044 -11.11 15.32 -11.23
CA ARG A 1044 -10.87 14.06 -11.94
C ARG A 1044 -9.48 13.53 -11.56
N PRO A 1045 -9.32 12.22 -11.24
CA PRO A 1045 -8.00 11.64 -11.06
C PRO A 1045 -7.27 11.59 -12.41
N LYS A 1046 -5.95 11.38 -12.38
CA LYS A 1046 -5.17 11.14 -13.59
C LYS A 1046 -5.46 9.71 -14.06
N LEU A 1047 -5.96 9.56 -15.28
CA LEU A 1047 -6.24 8.28 -15.93
C LEU A 1047 -5.52 8.23 -17.28
N ASP A 1048 -5.14 7.03 -17.69
CA ASP A 1048 -4.55 6.76 -19.01
C ASP A 1048 -5.50 7.19 -20.13
N GLU A 1049 -4.94 7.59 -21.28
CA GLU A 1049 -5.72 8.20 -22.37
C GLU A 1049 -6.81 7.29 -22.92
N ASN A 1050 -6.61 5.97 -22.87
CA ASN A 1050 -7.58 4.96 -23.33
C ASN A 1050 -8.73 4.70 -22.33
N GLN A 1051 -8.69 5.27 -21.12
CA GLN A 1051 -9.69 5.08 -20.06
C GLN A 1051 -10.45 6.38 -19.72
N LYS A 1052 -10.28 7.44 -20.52
CA LYS A 1052 -10.96 8.72 -20.31
C LYS A 1052 -12.41 8.65 -20.82
N ASP A 1053 -13.35 8.54 -19.89
CA ASP A 1053 -14.74 8.96 -20.11
C ASP A 1053 -14.85 10.48 -19.87
N ASP A 1054 -15.52 11.19 -20.78
CA ASP A 1054 -15.75 12.63 -20.67
C ASP A 1054 -16.88 12.98 -19.69
N ARG A 1055 -17.75 12.03 -19.34
CA ARG A 1055 -18.87 12.24 -18.41
C ARG A 1055 -18.40 12.47 -16.97
N PRO A 1056 -19.02 13.39 -16.21
CA PRO A 1056 -18.67 13.60 -14.81
C PRO A 1056 -19.22 12.47 -13.92
N ARG A 1057 -18.32 11.79 -13.20
CA ARG A 1057 -18.66 10.78 -12.19
C ARG A 1057 -18.46 11.30 -10.76
N LEU A 1058 -19.13 10.68 -9.79
CA LEU A 1058 -19.17 11.07 -8.37
C LEU A 1058 -17.93 10.61 -7.59
N TYR A 1059 -16.76 10.99 -8.10
CA TYR A 1059 -15.46 10.75 -7.47
C TYR A 1059 -14.97 11.99 -6.72
N PHE A 1060 -14.51 11.78 -5.49
CA PHE A 1060 -14.07 12.79 -4.53
C PHE A 1060 -12.71 12.40 -3.94
N ASN A 1061 -11.96 13.41 -3.50
CA ASN A 1061 -10.78 13.28 -2.65
C ASN A 1061 -11.13 13.79 -1.25
N LEU A 1062 -10.33 13.48 -0.22
CA LEU A 1062 -10.53 14.02 1.15
C LEU A 1062 -10.64 15.56 1.21
N LYS A 1063 -10.09 16.29 0.22
CA LYS A 1063 -10.17 17.76 0.11
C LYS A 1063 -11.54 18.31 -0.32
N ASN A 1064 -12.37 17.53 -1.02
CA ASN A 1064 -13.69 17.96 -1.51
C ASN A 1064 -14.85 17.03 -1.10
N ALA A 1065 -14.58 15.92 -0.38
CA ALA A 1065 -15.58 15.02 0.16
C ALA A 1065 -16.63 15.71 1.07
N SER A 1066 -16.30 16.87 1.66
CA SER A 1066 -17.23 17.71 2.42
C SER A 1066 -18.40 18.27 1.60
N GLU A 1067 -18.42 18.11 0.27
CA GLU A 1067 -19.54 18.50 -0.59
C GLU A 1067 -20.59 17.40 -0.79
N ILE A 1068 -20.27 16.13 -0.52
CA ILE A 1068 -21.20 14.99 -0.66
C ILE A 1068 -22.55 15.18 0.05
N PRO A 1069 -22.63 15.76 1.28
CA PRO A 1069 -23.93 16.00 1.92
C PRO A 1069 -24.85 16.92 1.14
N GLN A 1070 -24.32 17.78 0.24
CA GLN A 1070 -25.15 18.65 -0.59
C GLN A 1070 -25.98 17.84 -1.60
N CYS A 1071 -25.47 16.71 -2.08
CA CYS A 1071 -26.06 15.83 -3.10
C CYS A 1071 -27.24 14.94 -2.62
N MET A 1072 -27.71 15.14 -1.39
CA MET A 1072 -28.71 14.28 -0.73
C MET A 1072 -29.97 15.06 -0.34
N ASP A 1073 -31.12 14.42 -0.42
CA ASP A 1073 -32.43 14.98 -0.05
C ASP A 1073 -32.98 14.37 1.23
N LYS A 1074 -34.03 15.00 1.78
CA LYS A 1074 -34.83 14.47 2.90
C LYS A 1074 -36.08 13.79 2.36
N THR A 1075 -36.04 12.48 2.18
CA THR A 1075 -37.19 11.70 1.66
C THR A 1075 -37.84 10.90 2.78
N SER A 1076 -39.14 11.10 3.02
CA SER A 1076 -39.89 10.30 4.00
C SER A 1076 -41.25 9.88 3.47
N ASN A 1077 -41.50 8.56 3.47
CA ASN A 1077 -42.79 7.99 3.13
C ASN A 1077 -43.60 7.76 4.41
N GLN A 1078 -44.75 8.42 4.52
CA GLN A 1078 -45.74 8.18 5.58
C GLN A 1078 -46.81 7.22 5.04
N ARG A 1079 -46.89 6.02 5.64
CA ARG A 1079 -47.93 5.03 5.35
C ARG A 1079 -48.86 4.89 6.56
N ARG A 1080 -50.12 5.30 6.39
CA ARG A 1080 -51.20 5.10 7.35
C ARG A 1080 -51.86 3.74 7.13
N ASP A 1081 -51.50 2.75 7.93
CA ASP A 1081 -52.21 1.48 7.98
C ASP A 1081 -53.36 1.58 9.00
N TYR A 1082 -54.58 1.32 8.55
CA TYR A 1082 -55.79 1.45 9.35
C TYR A 1082 -56.29 0.08 9.84
N SER A 1083 -56.74 0.00 11.09
CA SER A 1083 -57.36 -1.21 11.65
C SER A 1083 -58.68 -1.57 10.96
N ASP A 1084 -59.23 -2.75 11.24
CA ASP A 1084 -60.62 -3.03 10.91
C ASP A 1084 -61.57 -2.08 11.67
N PRO A 1085 -62.71 -1.65 11.07
CA PRO A 1085 -63.70 -0.81 11.75
C PRO A 1085 -64.39 -1.57 12.89
N ARG A 1086 -64.44 -0.98 14.09
CA ARG A 1086 -65.10 -1.57 15.26
C ARG A 1086 -66.36 -0.76 15.62
N PRO A 1087 -67.58 -1.34 15.66
CA PRO A 1087 -68.79 -0.62 16.04
C PRO A 1087 -68.69 -0.03 17.45
N ILE A 1088 -69.08 1.24 17.65
CA ILE A 1088 -69.03 1.89 18.98
C ILE A 1088 -69.89 1.15 20.02
N TRP A 1089 -70.92 0.44 19.57
CA TRP A 1089 -71.84 -0.31 20.41
C TRP A 1089 -71.16 -1.44 21.18
N ASN A 1090 -70.08 -1.99 20.62
CA ASN A 1090 -69.27 -3.04 21.24
C ASN A 1090 -68.20 -2.48 22.19
N THR A 1091 -68.02 -1.15 22.27
CA THR A 1091 -67.10 -0.53 23.22
C THR A 1091 -67.62 -0.73 24.65
N PRO A 1092 -66.83 -1.36 25.55
CA PRO A 1092 -67.25 -1.60 26.93
C PRO A 1092 -67.11 -0.30 27.76
N VAL A 1093 -68.22 0.14 28.35
CA VAL A 1093 -68.24 1.25 29.31
C VAL A 1093 -68.20 0.66 30.72
N ARG A 1094 -67.43 1.27 31.62
CA ARG A 1094 -67.35 0.86 33.04
C ARG A 1094 -68.53 1.46 33.81
N PHE A 1095 -69.18 0.65 34.66
CA PHE A 1095 -70.23 1.12 35.57
C PHE A 1095 -70.27 0.20 36.79
N PHE A 1096 -70.06 0.76 38.00
CA PHE A 1096 -70.08 0.05 39.29
C PHE A 1096 -69.50 -1.38 39.21
N GLU A 1097 -68.18 -1.47 39.02
CA GLU A 1097 -67.37 -2.69 38.87
C GLU A 1097 -67.64 -3.57 37.62
N GLY A 1098 -68.78 -3.42 36.96
CA GLY A 1098 -69.10 -4.09 35.69
C GLY A 1098 -68.55 -3.40 34.45
N ARG A 1099 -68.34 -4.17 33.37
CA ARG A 1099 -68.20 -3.66 31.99
C ARG A 1099 -69.43 -4.06 31.19
N VAL A 1100 -70.18 -3.08 30.72
CA VAL A 1100 -71.38 -3.29 29.89
C VAL A 1100 -71.19 -2.56 28.55
N GLN A 1101 -71.65 -3.18 27.47
CA GLN A 1101 -71.54 -2.61 26.12
C GLN A 1101 -72.41 -1.36 25.97
N LEU A 1102 -71.88 -0.33 25.31
CA LEU A 1102 -72.59 0.94 25.05
C LEU A 1102 -73.97 0.75 24.40
N GLY A 1103 -74.12 -0.27 23.54
CA GLY A 1103 -75.39 -0.59 22.90
C GLY A 1103 -76.55 -0.87 23.88
N TRP A 1104 -76.28 -1.51 25.02
CA TRP A 1104 -77.30 -1.79 26.04
C TRP A 1104 -77.81 -0.52 26.72
N TYR A 1105 -76.93 0.44 27.01
CA TYR A 1105 -77.32 1.73 27.61
C TYR A 1105 -78.18 2.58 26.67
N ALA A 1106 -77.80 2.65 25.40
CA ALA A 1106 -78.59 3.39 24.43
C ALA A 1106 -79.94 2.69 24.13
N PHE A 1107 -80.03 1.36 24.25
CA PHE A 1107 -81.30 0.63 24.16
C PHE A 1107 -82.21 0.88 25.38
N THR A 1108 -81.67 0.84 26.61
CA THR A 1108 -82.47 1.15 27.80
C THR A 1108 -82.92 2.61 27.83
N ALA A 1109 -82.09 3.55 27.36
CA ALA A 1109 -82.48 4.95 27.17
C ALA A 1109 -83.62 5.10 26.14
N LEU A 1110 -83.57 4.38 25.01
CA LEU A 1110 -84.63 4.37 24.01
C LEU A 1110 -85.96 3.86 24.58
N VAL A 1111 -85.94 2.69 25.26
CA VAL A 1111 -87.12 2.11 25.90
C VAL A 1111 -87.66 3.02 27.01
N GLY A 1112 -86.77 3.66 27.78
CA GLY A 1112 -87.12 4.63 28.82
C GLY A 1112 -87.85 5.84 28.26
N LEU A 1113 -87.35 6.43 27.16
CA LEU A 1113 -88.01 7.56 26.47
C LEU A 1113 -89.39 7.19 25.90
N MET A 1114 -89.53 6.01 25.28
CA MET A 1114 -90.82 5.53 24.77
C MET A 1114 -91.82 5.24 25.91
N SER A 1115 -91.33 4.68 27.02
CA SER A 1115 -92.14 4.42 28.22
C SER A 1115 -92.57 5.71 28.90
N LEU A 1116 -91.70 6.72 28.97
CA LEU A 1116 -91.99 8.06 29.51
C LEU A 1116 -93.03 8.80 28.65
N GLU A 1117 -92.87 8.80 27.32
CA GLU A 1117 -93.84 9.36 26.38
C GLU A 1117 -95.23 8.71 26.55
N TRP A 1118 -95.28 7.38 26.65
CA TRP A 1118 -96.51 6.63 26.85
C TRP A 1118 -97.15 6.94 28.21
N LEU A 1119 -96.36 6.99 29.28
CA LEU A 1119 -96.83 7.29 30.63
C LEU A 1119 -97.42 8.70 30.71
N ILE A 1120 -96.69 9.71 30.24
CA ILE A 1120 -97.15 11.11 30.22
C ILE A 1120 -98.43 11.22 29.38
N ARG A 1121 -98.46 10.63 28.17
CA ARG A 1121 -99.66 10.62 27.32
C ARG A 1121 -100.85 9.92 27.99
N LYS A 1122 -100.64 8.87 28.79
CA LYS A 1122 -101.71 8.15 29.48
C LYS A 1122 -102.21 8.89 30.73
N LEU A 1123 -101.31 9.54 31.48
CA LEU A 1123 -101.68 10.43 32.59
C LEU A 1123 -102.49 11.64 32.09
N LEU A 1124 -102.09 12.25 30.96
CA LEU A 1124 -102.82 13.34 30.28
C LEU A 1124 -104.13 12.92 29.59
N ARG A 1125 -104.52 11.64 29.68
CA ARG A 1125 -105.85 11.12 29.30
C ARG A 1125 -106.69 10.67 30.50
N LEU A 1126 -106.11 10.67 31.69
CA LEU A 1126 -106.73 10.27 32.96
C LEU A 1126 -107.01 11.49 33.84
N ALA A 1127 -106.20 12.54 33.73
CA ALA A 1127 -106.54 13.92 34.01
C ALA A 1127 -107.41 14.49 32.87
#